data_AF-A0A7C1JQ60-F1
#
_entry.id   AF-A0A7C1JQ60-F1
#
_cell.length_a   1.000
_cell.length_b   1.000
_cell.length_c   1.000
_cell.angle_alpha   90.00
_cell.angle_beta   90.00
_cell.angle_gamma   90.00
#
_symmetry.space_group_name_H-M   'P 1'
#
loop_
_entity.id
_entity.type
_entity.pdbx_description
1 polymer ?
#
loop_
_entity_poly.entity_id
_entity_poly.type
_entity_poly.pdbx_seq_one_letter_code
_entity_poly.pdbx_strand_id
1 'polypeptide(L)'
;VNGDPISGLGIIGLGSIEKKGAGTLVLAGINQLGWGTFTLDAGTVLVGHNDALGGFGGPTIEFAGGVLGATGAVGAEIVLQNNWQVKDLTGMGNWAPIRLGGNRRLVLNDWSAKYFDNQTIDVVDPQAQAVITSPITMTAGKTLTLTGPGRLTLEGDVTVDAGVVIKADGAGRYTLAGAITTWGAKGQIAFTPGGGSTLVLQRDNTGALTGTVTVPTGSTLVLGHANALGGAGGATLNMAGGAIGSIGTLVYPHSWTLAPGSTLRFAEGDITLQKASHAFGAGEGIEATVAGGTGTLAVPTVTVAGPLALGGPGNVILGSSGGTLAVTPPATSYQFNVSGGGKKVIASNLTSAVPLTVTGGGTLVLRGSSAATSSTVNNSALGIAHASALGTGKVTLNNGTLSVGFAEPGLVGRYWSIAPQNVGNQNPDFATLAALNSAAFMSVTPNHTAPTTWGLNFSQYGSGTIFQDEGFIDPDGDNYIARFDGYLWIPTSGTYTFGTTSDDCSVMFLNNEDAPFVMNNYYQGPTRRTSAPTFLAAGYYPVTFAFCEAGGGAYFTADSNITGALAILSNEYLFRSIPERLSGFAYPNDVDVFGNSTIDMTAGYPNVTYTLGRLTMADGATLAVPGMTTRILEFSTGTTLPAGGSVTFNNVATVKLGAVTGAVGNLTKRGVGDLQWTGTLSAKNITYAAGRLSGDIRLTGTSGDPSTFSYAAGPATGELTGQLNLNNHVANFVVNRGAAAVDLRLSGKVTNGGIALSGGGILELASSENDYALGTTVVGTNSTLLLTGQLGSGP
;
A
#
# COMPACT_ATOMS: atom_id res chain seq x y z
N VAL A 1 -2.00 -51.23 17.74
CA VAL A 1 -3.04 -50.60 18.61
C VAL A 1 -4.27 -50.26 17.77
N ASN A 2 -5.46 -50.71 18.17
CA ASN A 2 -6.74 -50.44 17.48
C ASN A 2 -7.73 -49.79 18.47
N GLY A 3 -7.99 -48.47 18.38
CA GLY A 3 -8.98 -47.75 19.23
C GLY A 3 -8.56 -46.35 19.73
N ASP A 4 -9.53 -45.60 20.28
CA ASP A 4 -9.48 -44.24 20.90
C ASP A 4 -8.61 -44.15 22.19
N PRO A 5 -8.28 -42.94 22.73
CA PRO A 5 -6.94 -42.59 23.22
C PRO A 5 -6.54 -43.27 24.54
N ILE A 6 -5.27 -43.67 24.62
CA ILE A 6 -4.60 -44.07 25.86
C ILE A 6 -4.08 -42.78 26.53
N SER A 7 -4.92 -42.09 27.29
CA SER A 7 -4.45 -40.92 28.07
C SER A 7 -3.69 -41.39 29.31
N GLY A 8 -2.38 -41.14 29.36
CA GLY A 8 -1.65 -41.03 30.64
C GLY A 8 -0.83 -42.24 31.11
N LEU A 9 -0.62 -43.28 30.30
CA LEU A 9 0.33 -44.36 30.61
C LEU A 9 1.41 -44.42 29.53
N GLY A 10 2.68 -44.30 29.91
CA GLY A 10 3.80 -44.49 29.00
C GLY A 10 3.81 -45.92 28.46
N ILE A 11 3.88 -46.06 27.14
CA ILE A 11 4.12 -47.35 26.49
C ILE A 11 5.57 -47.73 26.75
N ILE A 12 5.76 -48.88 27.40
CA ILE A 12 7.08 -49.50 27.62
C ILE A 12 7.07 -50.83 26.89
N GLY A 13 8.02 -51.03 25.98
CA GLY A 13 8.12 -52.29 25.24
C GLY A 13 9.37 -52.39 24.37
N LEU A 14 9.90 -53.61 24.24
CA LEU A 14 10.98 -53.95 23.32
C LEU A 14 10.35 -54.59 22.07
N GLY A 15 10.57 -54.02 20.87
CA GLY A 15 10.15 -54.60 19.59
C GLY A 15 9.37 -53.68 18.66
N SER A 16 8.86 -54.23 17.56
CA SER A 16 8.10 -53.49 16.54
C SER A 16 6.65 -53.23 16.96
N ILE A 17 6.16 -52.02 16.68
CA ILE A 17 4.79 -51.57 16.93
C ILE A 17 4.14 -51.24 15.61
N GLU A 18 2.89 -51.68 15.42
CA GLU A 18 2.13 -51.41 14.20
C GLU A 18 0.77 -50.79 14.51
N LYS A 19 0.45 -49.72 13.77
CA LYS A 19 -0.82 -49.00 13.83
C LYS A 19 -1.62 -49.27 12.56
N LYS A 20 -2.64 -50.15 12.65
CA LYS A 20 -3.47 -50.66 11.53
C LYS A 20 -4.90 -50.13 11.46
N GLY A 21 -5.47 -49.66 12.56
CA GLY A 21 -6.86 -49.17 12.58
C GLY A 21 -7.00 -47.76 12.02
N ALA A 22 -8.16 -47.41 11.45
CA ALA A 22 -8.41 -46.08 10.86
C ALA A 22 -8.48 -44.93 11.88
N GLY A 23 -8.67 -45.21 13.17
CA GLY A 23 -8.79 -44.19 14.23
C GLY A 23 -7.49 -43.46 14.59
N THR A 24 -7.57 -42.58 15.58
CA THR A 24 -6.44 -41.75 16.04
C THR A 24 -5.82 -42.30 17.32
N LEU A 25 -4.51 -42.53 17.32
CA LEU A 25 -3.72 -42.84 18.51
C LEU A 25 -2.98 -41.58 18.98
N VAL A 26 -3.25 -41.11 20.19
CA VAL A 26 -2.55 -39.95 20.77
C VAL A 26 -1.48 -40.40 21.75
N LEU A 27 -0.23 -40.02 21.49
CA LEU A 27 0.94 -40.25 22.34
C LEU A 27 1.42 -38.92 22.91
N ALA A 28 0.74 -38.46 23.97
CA ALA A 28 0.93 -37.11 24.51
C ALA A 28 2.18 -36.93 25.40
N GLY A 29 2.77 -38.01 25.91
CA GLY A 29 3.91 -37.99 26.82
C GLY A 29 5.12 -38.78 26.32
N ILE A 30 6.12 -38.92 27.19
CA ILE A 30 7.33 -39.72 26.94
C ILE A 30 6.98 -41.22 26.91
N ASN A 31 7.48 -41.95 25.93
CA ASN A 31 7.37 -43.42 25.85
C ASN A 31 8.76 -44.05 25.78
N GLN A 32 8.91 -45.27 26.32
CA GLN A 32 10.17 -46.03 26.29
C GLN A 32 10.02 -47.20 25.32
N LEU A 33 10.25 -46.91 24.05
CA LEU A 33 10.17 -47.89 22.97
C LEU A 33 11.58 -48.36 22.63
N GLY A 34 11.82 -49.68 22.68
CA GLY A 34 13.10 -50.27 22.32
C GLY A 34 13.38 -50.27 20.81
N TRP A 35 14.43 -50.98 20.42
CA TRP A 35 14.86 -51.11 19.02
C TRP A 35 13.83 -51.91 18.20
N GLY A 36 13.53 -51.46 16.98
CA GLY A 36 12.52 -52.07 16.10
C GLY A 36 11.94 -51.09 15.10
N THR A 37 10.74 -51.35 14.61
CA THR A 37 9.99 -50.45 13.72
C THR A 37 8.70 -49.97 14.35
N PHE A 38 8.35 -48.69 14.17
CA PHE A 38 7.03 -48.15 14.46
C PHE A 38 6.31 -47.93 13.13
N THR A 39 5.52 -48.91 12.70
CA THR A 39 4.88 -48.93 11.39
C THR A 39 3.51 -48.26 11.42
N LEU A 40 3.35 -47.24 10.59
CA LEU A 40 2.13 -46.45 10.36
C LEU A 40 1.38 -47.04 9.16
N ASP A 41 0.61 -48.10 9.36
CA ASP A 41 -0.12 -48.82 8.31
C ASP A 41 -1.43 -48.11 7.94
N ALA A 42 -2.21 -47.65 8.93
CA ALA A 42 -3.42 -46.84 8.70
C ALA A 42 -3.83 -45.94 9.88
N GLY A 43 -4.77 -45.02 9.61
CA GLY A 43 -5.28 -44.03 10.58
C GLY A 43 -4.21 -43.01 10.98
N THR A 44 -4.43 -42.32 12.11
CA THR A 44 -3.57 -41.21 12.56
C THR A 44 -2.83 -41.56 13.85
N VAL A 45 -1.58 -41.12 13.98
CA VAL A 45 -0.82 -41.08 15.24
C VAL A 45 -0.46 -39.64 15.53
N LEU A 46 -0.90 -39.10 16.67
CA LEU A 46 -0.59 -37.74 17.11
C LEU A 46 0.40 -37.77 18.28
N VAL A 47 1.58 -37.18 18.10
CA VAL A 47 2.64 -37.08 19.12
C VAL A 47 2.60 -35.72 19.83
N GLY A 48 2.63 -35.71 21.16
CA GLY A 48 2.60 -34.50 21.98
C GLY A 48 3.94 -34.13 22.64
N HIS A 49 4.97 -34.96 22.46
CA HIS A 49 6.30 -34.84 23.08
C HIS A 49 7.40 -35.32 22.13
N ASN A 50 8.63 -34.80 22.27
CA ASN A 50 9.79 -35.17 21.43
C ASN A 50 10.13 -36.66 21.53
N ASP A 51 10.06 -37.22 22.74
CA ASP A 51 10.29 -38.65 23.00
C ASP A 51 9.01 -39.50 22.96
N ALA A 52 7.94 -39.03 22.32
CA ALA A 52 6.69 -39.79 22.23
C ALA A 52 6.85 -41.13 21.49
N LEU A 53 7.89 -41.28 20.67
CA LEU A 53 8.23 -42.52 19.96
C LEU A 53 9.58 -43.10 20.44
N GLY A 54 9.94 -42.93 21.71
CA GLY A 54 11.17 -43.51 22.28
C GLY A 54 12.40 -42.61 22.19
N GLY A 55 12.33 -41.47 21.51
CA GLY A 55 13.44 -40.52 21.38
C GLY A 55 14.62 -41.08 20.59
N PHE A 56 15.83 -40.55 20.84
CA PHE A 56 17.06 -41.02 20.20
C PHE A 56 17.35 -42.48 20.57
N GLY A 57 17.55 -43.34 19.56
CA GLY A 57 17.72 -44.79 19.75
C GLY A 57 16.40 -45.57 19.92
N GLY A 58 15.25 -44.90 19.78
CA GLY A 58 13.95 -45.53 19.65
C GLY A 58 13.75 -46.25 18.30
N PRO A 59 12.56 -46.82 18.04
CA PRO A 59 12.27 -47.54 16.81
C PRO A 59 12.36 -46.64 15.57
N THR A 60 12.66 -47.26 14.42
CA THR A 60 12.57 -46.60 13.11
C THR A 60 11.11 -46.37 12.75
N ILE A 61 10.72 -45.15 12.43
CA ILE A 61 9.37 -44.82 11.96
C ILE A 61 9.23 -45.34 10.53
N GLU A 62 8.23 -46.19 10.28
CA GLU A 62 7.97 -46.73 8.95
C GLU A 62 6.62 -46.23 8.43
N PHE A 63 6.64 -45.43 7.37
CA PHE A 63 5.42 -44.98 6.68
C PHE A 63 4.90 -46.09 5.76
N ALA A 64 3.70 -46.60 6.04
CA ALA A 64 3.03 -47.65 5.27
C ALA A 64 1.63 -47.27 4.77
N GLY A 65 1.17 -46.04 5.05
CA GLY A 65 -0.13 -45.51 4.60
C GLY A 65 -0.87 -44.66 5.63
N GLY A 66 -0.51 -44.76 6.91
CA GLY A 66 -1.04 -43.94 8.00
C GLY A 66 -0.45 -42.53 8.07
N VAL A 67 -1.06 -41.67 8.90
CA VAL A 67 -0.67 -40.28 9.14
C VAL A 67 0.11 -40.17 10.45
N LEU A 68 1.24 -39.48 10.44
CA LEU A 68 1.95 -39.03 11.64
C LEU A 68 1.76 -37.53 11.83
N GLY A 69 1.25 -37.10 12.97
CA GLY A 69 1.06 -35.67 13.26
C GLY A 69 1.53 -35.26 14.64
N ALA A 70 1.72 -33.97 14.84
CA ALA A 70 2.04 -33.40 16.16
C ALA A 70 0.80 -32.71 16.76
N THR A 71 0.60 -32.84 18.08
CA THR A 71 -0.57 -32.28 18.78
C THR A 71 -0.21 -31.42 19.98
N GLY A 72 -0.98 -30.35 20.20
CA GLY A 72 -1.08 -29.55 21.43
C GLY A 72 -1.21 -28.05 21.15
N ALA A 73 -0.73 -27.18 22.05
CA ALA A 73 -0.88 -25.71 21.90
C ALA A 73 -0.30 -25.18 20.57
N VAL A 74 -0.96 -24.19 19.98
CA VAL A 74 -0.56 -23.53 18.73
C VAL A 74 0.82 -22.89 18.89
N GLY A 75 1.70 -23.06 17.90
CA GLY A 75 3.07 -22.53 17.91
C GLY A 75 4.12 -23.42 18.58
N ALA A 76 3.73 -24.51 19.23
CA ALA A 76 4.68 -25.48 19.79
C ALA A 76 5.26 -26.43 18.71
N GLU A 77 6.51 -26.85 18.94
CA GLU A 77 7.29 -27.72 18.05
C GLU A 77 7.54 -29.08 18.70
N ILE A 78 7.44 -30.15 17.90
CA ILE A 78 7.83 -31.52 18.25
C ILE A 78 8.95 -31.96 17.33
N VAL A 79 10.09 -32.31 17.92
CA VAL A 79 11.27 -32.80 17.22
C VAL A 79 11.46 -34.27 17.49
N LEU A 80 11.24 -35.11 16.48
CA LEU A 80 11.49 -36.55 16.54
C LEU A 80 12.89 -36.85 16.04
N GLN A 81 13.71 -37.49 16.88
CA GLN A 81 15.08 -37.89 16.56
C GLN A 81 15.19 -39.33 16.04
N ASN A 82 14.06 -39.99 15.81
CA ASN A 82 13.99 -41.34 15.28
C ASN A 82 14.47 -41.38 13.82
N ASN A 83 15.18 -42.46 13.45
CA ASN A 83 15.33 -42.80 12.04
C ASN A 83 13.96 -43.04 11.41
N TRP A 84 13.83 -42.80 10.11
CA TRP A 84 12.60 -43.14 9.40
C TRP A 84 12.83 -43.78 8.02
N GLN A 85 11.85 -44.54 7.57
CA GLN A 85 11.81 -45.20 6.27
C GLN A 85 10.38 -45.24 5.72
N VAL A 86 10.26 -45.64 4.46
CA VAL A 86 8.97 -45.80 3.77
C VAL A 86 8.86 -47.22 3.26
N LYS A 87 7.69 -47.83 3.45
CA LYS A 87 7.42 -49.20 3.03
C LYS A 87 7.18 -49.25 1.51
N ASP A 88 7.88 -50.13 0.81
CA ASP A 88 7.51 -50.54 -0.54
C ASP A 88 6.30 -51.47 -0.45
N LEU A 89 5.16 -51.01 -0.96
CA LEU A 89 3.89 -51.73 -0.88
C LEU A 89 3.84 -52.95 -1.82
N THR A 90 4.68 -52.98 -2.85
CA THR A 90 4.63 -54.00 -3.92
C THR A 90 5.92 -54.79 -4.07
N GLY A 91 7.01 -54.35 -3.44
CA GLY A 91 8.36 -54.89 -3.65
C GLY A 91 8.93 -54.59 -5.05
N MET A 92 8.28 -53.68 -5.80
CA MET A 92 8.62 -53.30 -7.17
C MET A 92 8.79 -51.77 -7.32
N GLY A 93 9.05 -51.07 -6.22
CA GLY A 93 9.24 -49.61 -6.22
C GLY A 93 7.93 -48.81 -6.19
N ASN A 94 6.87 -49.34 -5.56
CA ASN A 94 5.64 -48.59 -5.29
C ASN A 94 5.60 -48.22 -3.80
N TRP A 95 6.14 -47.06 -3.48
CA TRP A 95 6.39 -46.62 -2.12
C TRP A 95 5.12 -46.01 -1.51
N ALA A 96 4.86 -46.30 -0.24
CA ALA A 96 3.74 -45.69 0.48
C ALA A 96 3.88 -44.16 0.57
N PRO A 97 2.78 -43.39 0.59
CA PRO A 97 2.87 -41.95 0.80
C PRO A 97 3.35 -41.64 2.22
N ILE A 98 4.21 -40.64 2.35
CA ILE A 98 4.58 -40.05 3.64
C ILE A 98 3.47 -39.06 3.99
N ARG A 99 2.63 -39.39 4.98
CA ARG A 99 1.53 -38.51 5.41
C ARG A 99 1.83 -37.87 6.75
N LEU A 100 1.81 -36.54 6.77
CA LEU A 100 2.13 -35.72 7.94
C LEU A 100 0.94 -34.81 8.29
N GLY A 101 0.66 -34.60 9.58
CA GLY A 101 -0.53 -33.84 10.01
C GLY A 101 -0.42 -33.21 11.40
N GLY A 102 -1.57 -32.88 11.99
CA GLY A 102 -1.69 -32.29 13.32
C GLY A 102 -1.74 -30.76 13.33
N ASN A 103 -1.70 -30.18 14.54
CA ASN A 103 -1.86 -28.74 14.77
C ASN A 103 -0.59 -28.06 15.32
N ARG A 104 0.52 -28.78 15.38
CA ARG A 104 1.86 -28.31 15.79
C ARG A 104 2.87 -28.46 14.65
N ARG A 105 4.04 -27.85 14.82
CA ARG A 105 5.20 -28.09 13.94
C ARG A 105 5.83 -29.44 14.28
N LEU A 106 5.87 -30.37 13.32
CA LEU A 106 6.51 -31.68 13.41
C LEU A 106 7.84 -31.66 12.64
N VAL A 107 8.95 -31.96 13.31
CA VAL A 107 10.28 -32.07 12.71
C VAL A 107 10.72 -33.53 12.75
N LEU A 108 10.93 -34.12 11.58
CA LEU A 108 11.62 -35.41 11.43
C LEU A 108 13.12 -35.13 11.31
N ASN A 109 13.80 -35.11 12.45
CA ASN A 109 15.22 -34.76 12.57
C ASN A 109 16.12 -35.98 12.37
N ASP A 110 16.06 -36.56 11.18
CA ASP A 110 16.90 -37.65 10.72
C ASP A 110 17.78 -37.13 9.59
N TRP A 111 19.10 -37.30 9.70
CA TRP A 111 20.07 -36.78 8.74
C TRP A 111 20.58 -37.84 7.76
N SER A 112 20.09 -39.07 7.87
CA SER A 112 20.44 -40.14 6.94
C SER A 112 19.79 -39.93 5.57
N ALA A 113 20.54 -40.21 4.51
CA ALA A 113 20.07 -40.05 3.13
C ALA A 113 18.92 -41.02 2.81
N LYS A 114 17.91 -40.52 2.11
CA LYS A 114 16.75 -41.28 1.64
C LYS A 114 16.80 -41.43 0.13
N TYR A 115 16.45 -42.61 -0.36
CA TYR A 115 16.43 -42.93 -1.78
C TYR A 115 15.00 -43.28 -2.19
N PHE A 116 14.47 -42.59 -3.20
CA PHE A 116 13.08 -42.74 -3.61
C PHE A 116 12.93 -42.94 -5.11
N ASP A 117 11.93 -43.76 -5.48
CA ASP A 117 11.37 -43.79 -6.83
C ASP A 117 10.24 -42.77 -6.96
N ASN A 118 9.03 -43.20 -7.29
CA ASN A 118 7.86 -42.33 -7.26
C ASN A 118 7.40 -42.18 -5.81
N GLN A 119 7.56 -40.98 -5.24
CA GLN A 119 7.26 -40.72 -3.85
C GLN A 119 6.27 -39.57 -3.71
N THR A 120 5.31 -39.73 -2.79
CA THR A 120 4.39 -38.66 -2.39
C THR A 120 4.65 -38.27 -0.94
N ILE A 121 4.75 -36.97 -0.68
CA ILE A 121 4.75 -36.39 0.67
C ILE A 121 3.50 -35.52 0.77
N ASP A 122 2.61 -35.86 1.69
CA ASP A 122 1.27 -35.30 1.84
C ASP A 122 1.11 -34.71 3.23
N VAL A 123 0.94 -33.38 3.31
CA VAL A 123 0.66 -32.69 4.58
C VAL A 123 -0.84 -32.47 4.70
N VAL A 124 -1.53 -33.39 5.37
CA VAL A 124 -2.96 -33.63 5.25
C VAL A 124 -3.85 -32.57 5.92
N ASP A 125 -3.32 -31.83 6.89
CA ASP A 125 -4.06 -30.82 7.65
C ASP A 125 -3.62 -29.38 7.28
N PRO A 126 -4.55 -28.42 7.08
CA PRO A 126 -4.19 -27.04 6.72
C PRO A 126 -3.34 -26.30 7.77
N GLN A 127 -3.45 -26.69 9.05
CA GLN A 127 -2.67 -26.12 10.15
C GLN A 127 -1.32 -26.82 10.36
N ALA A 128 -1.11 -28.00 9.76
CA ALA A 128 0.10 -28.78 9.98
C ALA A 128 1.31 -28.09 9.35
N GLN A 129 2.42 -28.16 10.08
CA GLN A 129 3.72 -27.71 9.61
C GLN A 129 4.70 -28.86 9.79
N ALA A 130 5.27 -29.36 8.69
CA ALA A 130 6.21 -30.47 8.69
C ALA A 130 7.59 -30.02 8.23
N VAL A 131 8.62 -30.55 8.87
CA VAL A 131 10.02 -30.35 8.48
C VAL A 131 10.69 -31.71 8.34
N ILE A 132 11.36 -31.95 7.23
CA ILE A 132 12.19 -33.14 6.98
C ILE A 132 13.62 -32.66 6.78
N THR A 133 14.52 -33.12 7.66
CA THR A 133 15.95 -32.74 7.61
C THR A 133 16.78 -33.65 6.71
N SER A 134 16.25 -34.81 6.35
CA SER A 134 16.98 -35.83 5.60
C SER A 134 17.29 -35.38 4.17
N PRO A 135 18.51 -35.60 3.66
CA PRO A 135 18.79 -35.51 2.23
C PRO A 135 17.97 -36.54 1.45
N ILE A 136 17.46 -36.15 0.29
CA ILE A 136 16.64 -37.02 -0.58
C ILE A 136 17.34 -37.19 -1.93
N THR A 137 17.50 -38.43 -2.38
CA THR A 137 17.98 -38.78 -3.72
C THR A 137 16.86 -39.46 -4.50
N MET A 138 16.57 -38.93 -5.68
CA MET A 138 15.53 -39.43 -6.58
C MET A 138 16.14 -40.31 -7.68
N THR A 139 15.54 -41.47 -7.93
CA THR A 139 15.90 -42.32 -9.08
C THR A 139 15.54 -41.64 -10.40
N ALA A 140 16.39 -41.79 -11.42
CA ALA A 140 16.17 -41.24 -12.76
C ALA A 140 14.77 -41.58 -13.34
N GLY A 141 14.14 -40.59 -13.98
CA GLY A 141 12.81 -40.71 -14.59
C GLY A 141 11.63 -40.77 -13.62
N LYS A 142 11.84 -40.57 -12.31
CA LYS A 142 10.78 -40.67 -11.27
C LYS A 142 10.30 -39.31 -10.79
N THR A 143 9.19 -39.31 -10.04
CA THR A 143 8.53 -38.08 -9.56
C THR A 143 8.48 -38.01 -8.03
N LEU A 144 8.90 -36.86 -7.48
CA LEU A 144 8.62 -36.47 -6.09
C LEU A 144 7.41 -35.55 -6.09
N THR A 145 6.29 -36.00 -5.53
CA THR A 145 5.05 -35.22 -5.43
C THR A 145 4.89 -34.65 -4.02
N LEU A 146 4.81 -33.34 -3.90
CA LEU A 146 4.54 -32.62 -2.66
C LEU A 146 3.08 -32.18 -2.68
N THR A 147 2.29 -32.63 -1.71
CA THR A 147 0.84 -32.42 -1.69
C THR A 147 0.23 -32.14 -0.33
N GLY A 148 -1.08 -31.89 -0.32
CA GLY A 148 -1.88 -31.58 0.85
C GLY A 148 -2.06 -30.07 1.11
N PRO A 149 -2.97 -29.68 2.03
CA PRO A 149 -3.24 -28.27 2.34
C PRO A 149 -2.25 -27.63 3.32
N GLY A 150 -1.40 -28.41 4.00
CA GLY A 150 -0.49 -27.90 5.04
C GLY A 150 0.82 -27.31 4.53
N ARG A 151 1.79 -27.15 5.43
CA ARG A 151 3.14 -26.62 5.13
C ARG A 151 4.19 -27.71 5.25
N LEU A 152 5.07 -27.82 4.26
CA LEU A 152 6.22 -28.73 4.26
C LEU A 152 7.51 -27.95 4.04
N THR A 153 8.55 -28.26 4.81
CA THR A 153 9.93 -27.80 4.57
C THR A 153 10.85 -29.00 4.44
N LEU A 154 11.56 -29.10 3.32
CA LEU A 154 12.68 -30.03 3.13
C LEU A 154 13.98 -29.25 3.35
N GLU A 155 14.66 -29.49 4.46
CA GLU A 155 15.92 -28.82 4.81
C GLU A 155 17.14 -29.52 4.20
N GLY A 156 17.07 -30.85 4.04
CA GLY A 156 18.09 -31.61 3.34
C GLY A 156 18.07 -31.33 1.82
N ASP A 157 19.23 -31.50 1.19
CA ASP A 157 19.36 -31.37 -0.26
C ASP A 157 18.50 -32.41 -0.99
N VAL A 158 17.96 -32.00 -2.15
CA VAL A 158 17.23 -32.89 -3.07
C VAL A 158 18.09 -33.14 -4.30
N THR A 159 18.65 -34.33 -4.37
CA THR A 159 19.47 -34.79 -5.48
C THR A 159 18.59 -35.38 -6.60
N VAL A 160 18.73 -34.85 -7.81
CA VAL A 160 17.97 -35.24 -9.01
C VAL A 160 18.88 -35.72 -10.15
N ASP A 161 18.30 -36.44 -11.10
CA ASP A 161 18.98 -36.94 -12.30
C ASP A 161 18.05 -36.81 -13.54
N ALA A 162 18.45 -37.38 -14.69
CA ALA A 162 17.73 -37.32 -15.95
C ALA A 162 16.25 -37.72 -15.80
N GLY A 163 15.35 -36.82 -16.22
CA GLY A 163 13.91 -37.09 -16.23
C GLY A 163 13.23 -37.06 -14.87
N VAL A 164 13.94 -36.72 -13.79
CA VAL A 164 13.31 -36.52 -12.46
C VAL A 164 12.42 -35.27 -12.48
N VAL A 165 11.24 -35.38 -11.89
CA VAL A 165 10.29 -34.27 -11.72
C VAL A 165 9.99 -34.04 -10.25
N ILE A 166 10.20 -32.82 -9.75
CA ILE A 166 9.66 -32.38 -8.46
C ILE A 166 8.34 -31.66 -8.75
N LYS A 167 7.24 -32.24 -8.28
CA LYS A 167 5.88 -31.81 -8.57
C LYS A 167 5.24 -31.19 -7.33
N ALA A 168 4.82 -29.93 -7.42
CA ALA A 168 4.00 -29.27 -6.41
C ALA A 168 2.50 -29.41 -6.76
N ASP A 169 1.74 -30.10 -5.93
CA ASP A 169 0.38 -30.54 -6.23
C ASP A 169 -0.57 -30.27 -5.06
N GLY A 170 -1.59 -29.43 -5.20
CA GLY A 170 -2.51 -29.11 -4.09
C GLY A 170 -2.12 -27.86 -3.30
N ALA A 171 -3.06 -27.37 -2.47
CA ALA A 171 -3.10 -25.98 -2.01
C ALA A 171 -2.06 -25.58 -0.92
N GLY A 172 -1.19 -26.50 -0.52
CA GLY A 172 -0.20 -26.28 0.53
C GLY A 172 0.98 -25.39 0.12
N ARG A 173 1.85 -25.13 1.10
CA ARG A 173 3.13 -24.42 0.92
C ARG A 173 4.29 -25.40 1.10
N TYR A 174 5.04 -25.64 0.04
CA TYR A 174 6.17 -26.57 0.02
C TYR A 174 7.48 -25.79 -0.15
N THR A 175 8.38 -25.93 0.81
CA THR A 175 9.66 -25.21 0.86
C THR A 175 10.81 -26.17 0.68
N LEU A 176 11.61 -25.97 -0.36
CA LEU A 176 12.91 -26.60 -0.54
C LEU A 176 13.97 -25.64 0.01
N ALA A 177 14.34 -25.86 1.27
CA ALA A 177 15.32 -25.06 2.00
C ALA A 177 16.76 -25.56 1.76
N GLY A 178 16.92 -26.85 1.49
CA GLY A 178 18.13 -27.43 0.90
C GLY A 178 18.28 -27.09 -0.59
N ALA A 179 19.47 -27.32 -1.14
CA ALA A 179 19.72 -27.15 -2.56
C ALA A 179 19.18 -28.33 -3.37
N ILE A 180 18.77 -28.05 -4.61
CA ILE A 180 18.55 -29.09 -5.62
C ILE A 180 19.88 -29.33 -6.33
N THR A 181 20.40 -30.54 -6.22
CA THR A 181 21.72 -30.94 -6.75
C THR A 181 21.57 -32.05 -7.78
N THR A 182 22.61 -32.35 -8.56
CA THR A 182 22.60 -33.40 -9.59
C THR A 182 23.91 -34.19 -9.66
N TRP A 183 23.84 -35.45 -10.11
CA TRP A 183 24.99 -36.32 -10.41
C TRP A 183 25.46 -36.28 -11.87
N GLY A 184 24.81 -35.50 -12.74
CA GLY A 184 25.25 -35.35 -14.13
C GLY A 184 24.17 -34.89 -15.10
N ALA A 185 22.89 -35.15 -14.83
CA ALA A 185 21.77 -34.69 -15.64
C ALA A 185 20.69 -33.95 -14.84
N LYS A 186 19.98 -33.05 -15.52
CA LYS A 186 19.11 -32.05 -14.89
C LYS A 186 17.70 -32.60 -14.64
N GLY A 187 17.12 -32.21 -13.50
CA GLY A 187 15.72 -32.44 -13.16
C GLY A 187 14.79 -31.31 -13.61
N GLN A 188 13.50 -31.47 -13.38
CA GLN A 188 12.45 -30.52 -13.73
C GLN A 188 11.55 -30.17 -12.53
N ILE A 189 10.91 -29.00 -12.59
CA ILE A 189 9.86 -28.59 -11.65
C ILE A 189 8.52 -28.57 -12.39
N ALA A 190 7.48 -29.07 -11.75
CA ALA A 190 6.12 -29.05 -12.29
C ALA A 190 5.08 -28.61 -11.25
N PHE A 191 4.02 -27.97 -11.73
CA PHE A 191 2.82 -27.63 -10.96
C PHE A 191 1.61 -28.37 -11.55
N THR A 192 0.67 -28.77 -10.70
CA THR A 192 -0.66 -29.20 -11.17
C THR A 192 -1.55 -27.97 -11.44
N PRO A 193 -2.11 -27.81 -12.66
CA PRO A 193 -3.07 -26.75 -12.95
C PRO A 193 -4.28 -26.78 -12.01
N GLY A 194 -4.64 -25.62 -11.45
CA GLY A 194 -5.74 -25.51 -10.48
C GLY A 194 -5.43 -26.05 -9.08
N GLY A 195 -4.21 -26.56 -8.85
CA GLY A 195 -3.81 -27.15 -7.56
C GLY A 195 -3.65 -26.13 -6.44
N GLY A 196 -3.43 -24.85 -6.72
CA GLY A 196 -3.29 -23.81 -5.69
C GLY A 196 -1.93 -23.80 -4.95
N SER A 197 -0.96 -24.60 -5.43
CA SER A 197 0.30 -24.85 -4.72
C SER A 197 1.17 -23.60 -4.58
N THR A 198 1.81 -23.41 -3.43
CA THR A 198 2.97 -22.52 -3.28
C THR A 198 4.24 -23.35 -3.17
N LEU A 199 5.17 -23.20 -4.12
CA LEU A 199 6.50 -23.83 -4.08
C LEU A 199 7.57 -22.77 -3.81
N VAL A 200 8.42 -23.00 -2.82
CA VAL A 200 9.52 -22.11 -2.44
C VAL A 200 10.84 -22.80 -2.72
N LEU A 201 11.72 -22.16 -3.50
CA LEU A 201 13.08 -22.63 -3.79
C LEU A 201 14.07 -21.67 -3.15
N GLN A 202 14.68 -22.04 -2.02
CA GLN A 202 15.46 -21.08 -1.22
C GLN A 202 16.90 -20.89 -1.70
N ARG A 203 17.50 -21.90 -2.33
CA ARG A 203 18.95 -21.97 -2.58
C ARG A 203 19.32 -21.76 -4.05
N ASP A 204 20.63 -21.61 -4.27
CA ASP A 204 21.22 -21.74 -5.60
C ASP A 204 21.12 -23.20 -6.07
N ASN A 205 20.55 -23.41 -7.26
CA ASN A 205 20.37 -24.74 -7.87
C ASN A 205 21.14 -24.85 -9.21
N THR A 206 22.18 -24.04 -9.40
CA THR A 206 22.95 -23.91 -10.65
C THR A 206 23.32 -25.28 -11.21
N GLY A 207 22.95 -25.50 -12.47
CA GLY A 207 23.26 -26.75 -13.18
C GLY A 207 22.36 -27.94 -12.86
N ALA A 208 21.43 -27.85 -11.91
CA ALA A 208 20.57 -28.98 -11.51
C ALA A 208 19.19 -29.02 -12.19
N LEU A 209 18.70 -27.89 -12.71
CA LEU A 209 17.34 -27.77 -13.26
C LEU A 209 17.33 -27.43 -14.75
N THR A 210 16.35 -27.97 -15.48
CA THR A 210 16.14 -27.73 -16.93
C THR A 210 14.66 -27.65 -17.29
N GLY A 211 14.37 -27.46 -18.58
CA GLY A 211 13.02 -27.41 -19.13
C GLY A 211 12.32 -26.09 -18.87
N THR A 212 10.98 -26.15 -18.80
CA THR A 212 10.13 -24.98 -18.55
C THR A 212 9.31 -25.19 -17.28
N VAL A 213 9.47 -24.28 -16.32
CA VAL A 213 8.63 -24.25 -15.11
C VAL A 213 7.41 -23.40 -15.40
N THR A 214 6.27 -24.05 -15.67
CA THR A 214 5.00 -23.37 -15.89
C THR A 214 4.25 -23.18 -14.59
N VAL A 215 4.00 -21.94 -14.20
CA VAL A 215 3.24 -21.59 -12.99
C VAL A 215 1.79 -21.26 -13.40
N PRO A 216 0.82 -22.15 -13.13
CA PRO A 216 -0.57 -21.97 -13.54
C PRO A 216 -1.33 -21.03 -12.60
N THR A 217 -2.47 -20.51 -13.06
CA THR A 217 -3.41 -19.75 -12.22
C THR A 217 -3.70 -20.43 -10.90
N GLY A 218 -3.61 -19.67 -9.80
CA GLY A 218 -3.82 -20.14 -8.44
C GLY A 218 -2.55 -20.64 -7.74
N SER A 219 -1.48 -20.97 -8.48
CA SER A 219 -0.20 -21.38 -7.91
C SER A 219 0.78 -20.22 -7.77
N THR A 220 1.73 -20.36 -6.85
CA THR A 220 2.79 -19.40 -6.58
C THR A 220 4.16 -20.07 -6.58
N LEU A 221 5.14 -19.48 -7.25
CA LEU A 221 6.55 -19.86 -7.15
C LEU A 221 7.31 -18.76 -6.39
N VAL A 222 7.98 -19.10 -5.29
CA VAL A 222 8.77 -18.15 -4.49
C VAL A 222 10.26 -18.48 -4.61
N LEU A 223 11.07 -17.48 -4.95
CA LEU A 223 12.51 -17.64 -5.16
C LEU A 223 13.31 -17.02 -4.00
N GLY A 224 14.15 -17.80 -3.35
CA GLY A 224 15.10 -17.30 -2.35
C GLY A 224 16.46 -16.90 -2.91
N HIS A 225 16.73 -17.22 -4.18
CA HIS A 225 18.03 -16.95 -4.82
C HIS A 225 17.86 -16.68 -6.32
N ALA A 226 18.78 -15.89 -6.91
CA ALA A 226 18.72 -15.54 -8.34
C ALA A 226 18.86 -16.76 -9.25
N ASN A 227 19.60 -17.78 -8.80
CA ASN A 227 19.82 -19.04 -9.50
C ASN A 227 18.89 -20.18 -9.03
N ALA A 228 17.79 -19.88 -8.34
CA ALA A 228 16.87 -20.90 -7.82
C ALA A 228 16.29 -21.82 -8.92
N LEU A 229 16.24 -21.38 -10.18
CA LEU A 229 15.83 -22.19 -11.33
C LEU A 229 16.99 -22.77 -12.15
N GLY A 230 18.20 -22.81 -11.59
CA GLY A 230 19.35 -23.46 -12.22
C GLY A 230 20.35 -22.55 -12.93
N GLY A 231 20.21 -21.23 -12.76
CA GLY A 231 21.14 -20.25 -13.31
C GLY A 231 21.12 -20.15 -14.84
N ALA A 232 22.23 -19.72 -15.43
CA ALA A 232 22.38 -19.64 -16.88
C ALA A 232 22.28 -21.03 -17.53
N GLY A 233 21.42 -21.19 -18.53
CA GLY A 233 21.12 -22.50 -19.14
C GLY A 233 20.33 -23.45 -18.23
N GLY A 234 19.74 -22.92 -17.15
CA GLY A 234 18.79 -23.60 -16.28
C GLY A 234 17.39 -23.69 -16.86
N ALA A 235 16.40 -23.89 -16.00
CA ALA A 235 14.99 -23.91 -16.40
C ALA A 235 14.48 -22.50 -16.77
N THR A 236 13.62 -22.43 -17.78
CA THR A 236 12.92 -21.20 -18.17
C THR A 236 11.64 -21.05 -17.36
N LEU A 237 11.40 -19.87 -16.80
CA LEU A 237 10.15 -19.54 -16.12
C LEU A 237 9.04 -19.22 -17.15
N ASN A 238 7.88 -19.84 -17.02
CA ASN A 238 6.68 -19.51 -17.80
C ASN A 238 5.52 -19.18 -16.87
N MET A 239 5.02 -17.95 -16.95
CA MET A 239 3.90 -17.50 -16.13
C MET A 239 2.60 -17.64 -16.91
N ALA A 240 1.76 -18.57 -16.50
CA ALA A 240 0.48 -18.89 -17.14
C ALA A 240 -0.70 -18.54 -16.23
N GLY A 241 -0.67 -17.30 -15.72
CA GLY A 241 -1.64 -16.76 -14.76
C GLY A 241 -1.30 -17.05 -13.28
N GLY A 242 -0.28 -17.85 -12.99
CA GLY A 242 0.24 -18.02 -11.63
C GLY A 242 1.01 -16.80 -11.13
N ALA A 243 1.38 -16.82 -9.84
CA ALA A 243 2.17 -15.77 -9.20
C ALA A 243 3.63 -16.17 -9.00
N ILE A 244 4.50 -15.17 -8.96
CA ILE A 244 5.90 -15.29 -8.60
C ILE A 244 6.23 -14.37 -7.43
N GLY A 245 7.06 -14.82 -6.51
CA GLY A 245 7.55 -13.99 -5.41
C GLY A 245 9.00 -14.27 -5.05
N SER A 246 9.46 -13.60 -4.01
CA SER A 246 10.81 -13.76 -3.48
C SER A 246 10.86 -13.82 -1.96
N ILE A 247 11.93 -14.42 -1.44
CA ILE A 247 12.31 -14.22 -0.05
C ILE A 247 13.10 -12.92 0.03
N GLY A 248 12.50 -11.88 0.61
CA GLY A 248 13.09 -10.54 0.64
C GLY A 248 13.15 -9.89 -0.74
N THR A 249 14.19 -9.08 -0.97
CA THR A 249 14.43 -8.39 -2.24
C THR A 249 15.27 -9.25 -3.17
N LEU A 250 14.78 -9.52 -4.39
CA LEU A 250 15.47 -10.36 -5.37
C LEU A 250 15.45 -9.77 -6.78
N VAL A 251 16.57 -9.88 -7.48
CA VAL A 251 16.65 -9.64 -8.93
C VAL A 251 16.83 -10.99 -9.65
N TYR A 252 15.90 -11.32 -10.55
CA TYR A 252 15.93 -12.53 -11.37
C TYR A 252 16.38 -12.17 -12.80
N PRO A 253 17.63 -12.50 -13.19
CA PRO A 253 18.21 -12.09 -14.47
C PRO A 253 17.98 -13.10 -15.61
N HIS A 254 17.38 -14.26 -15.32
CA HIS A 254 17.31 -15.37 -16.27
C HIS A 254 16.06 -15.33 -17.16
N SER A 255 15.98 -16.25 -18.11
CA SER A 255 14.91 -16.27 -19.12
C SER A 255 13.54 -16.56 -18.51
N TRP A 256 12.56 -15.73 -18.88
CA TRP A 256 11.17 -15.92 -18.54
C TRP A 256 10.23 -15.54 -19.70
N THR A 257 9.01 -16.07 -19.64
CA THR A 257 7.92 -15.88 -20.59
C THR A 257 6.60 -15.65 -19.85
N LEU A 258 5.68 -14.92 -20.49
CA LEU A 258 4.30 -14.76 -20.07
C LEU A 258 3.43 -15.44 -21.11
N ALA A 259 2.53 -16.33 -20.68
CA ALA A 259 1.61 -16.97 -21.59
C ALA A 259 0.59 -15.94 -22.14
N PRO A 260 0.23 -16.00 -23.43
CA PRO A 260 -0.68 -15.03 -24.04
C PRO A 260 -1.98 -14.86 -23.24
N GLY A 261 -2.38 -13.60 -23.03
CA GLY A 261 -3.61 -13.26 -22.31
C GLY A 261 -3.56 -13.52 -20.78
N SER A 262 -2.38 -13.79 -20.23
CA SER A 262 -2.19 -13.97 -18.79
C SER A 262 -1.80 -12.67 -18.09
N THR A 263 -2.07 -12.59 -16.79
CA THR A 263 -1.55 -11.55 -15.90
C THR A 263 -0.28 -12.04 -15.23
N LEU A 264 0.81 -11.26 -15.34
CA LEU A 264 2.02 -11.40 -14.54
C LEU A 264 1.72 -11.00 -13.09
N ARG A 265 1.69 -11.96 -12.17
CA ARG A 265 1.40 -11.70 -10.76
C ARG A 265 2.66 -11.75 -9.92
N PHE A 266 2.93 -10.67 -9.21
CA PHE A 266 3.94 -10.58 -8.17
C PHE A 266 3.29 -10.82 -6.81
N ALA A 267 3.64 -11.94 -6.19
CA ALA A 267 3.30 -12.29 -4.82
C ALA A 267 4.53 -12.10 -3.94
N GLU A 268 4.34 -11.99 -2.62
CA GLU A 268 5.34 -12.05 -1.54
C GLU A 268 6.75 -11.49 -1.84
N GLY A 269 7.17 -10.48 -1.08
CA GLY A 269 8.52 -9.89 -1.22
C GLY A 269 8.65 -8.96 -2.42
N ASP A 270 9.85 -8.41 -2.60
CA ASP A 270 10.16 -7.47 -3.68
C ASP A 270 10.97 -8.17 -4.75
N ILE A 271 10.38 -8.41 -5.92
CA ILE A 271 11.03 -9.14 -7.00
C ILE A 271 11.15 -8.28 -8.26
N THR A 272 12.33 -8.33 -8.88
CA THR A 272 12.63 -7.71 -10.17
C THR A 272 12.89 -8.78 -11.21
N LEU A 273 12.04 -8.90 -12.22
CA LEU A 273 12.30 -9.72 -13.40
C LEU A 273 12.99 -8.85 -14.46
N GLN A 274 14.12 -9.33 -14.98
CA GLN A 274 14.86 -8.62 -16.02
C GLN A 274 14.71 -9.31 -17.37
N LYS A 275 14.60 -8.51 -18.43
CA LYS A 275 14.67 -8.96 -19.83
C LYS A 275 15.03 -7.79 -20.74
N ALA A 276 15.68 -8.05 -21.87
CA ALA A 276 16.04 -7.00 -22.83
C ALA A 276 14.82 -6.31 -23.45
N SER A 277 13.78 -7.09 -23.77
CA SER A 277 12.52 -6.58 -24.30
C SER A 277 11.33 -7.47 -23.92
N HIS A 278 10.14 -6.87 -23.91
CA HIS A 278 8.88 -7.58 -23.71
C HIS A 278 7.75 -6.91 -24.51
N ALA A 279 6.86 -7.72 -25.08
CA ALA A 279 5.71 -7.25 -25.83
C ALA A 279 4.45 -7.78 -25.15
N PHE A 280 3.61 -6.85 -24.68
CA PHE A 280 2.31 -7.19 -24.11
C PHE A 280 1.24 -7.29 -25.19
N GLY A 281 0.59 -8.44 -25.23
CA GLY A 281 -0.60 -8.70 -26.02
C GLY A 281 -1.85 -8.00 -25.45
N ALA A 282 -2.95 -8.03 -26.22
CA ALA A 282 -4.23 -7.53 -25.72
C ALA A 282 -4.76 -8.42 -24.59
N GLY A 283 -5.17 -7.81 -23.47
CA GLY A 283 -5.71 -8.53 -22.31
C GLY A 283 -4.66 -9.05 -21.32
N GLU A 284 -3.38 -8.83 -21.58
CA GLU A 284 -2.32 -9.09 -20.61
C GLU A 284 -2.24 -7.96 -19.57
N GLY A 285 -1.65 -8.27 -18.43
CA GLY A 285 -1.52 -7.32 -17.34
C GLY A 285 -0.44 -7.69 -16.34
N ILE A 286 -0.26 -6.81 -15.37
CA ILE A 286 0.66 -7.00 -14.26
C ILE A 286 -0.09 -6.70 -12.96
N GLU A 287 0.12 -7.50 -11.94
CA GLU A 287 -0.54 -7.32 -10.66
C GLU A 287 0.45 -7.58 -9.52
N ALA A 288 0.51 -6.67 -8.54
CA ALA A 288 1.22 -6.91 -7.28
C ALA A 288 0.20 -7.22 -6.19
N THR A 289 0.12 -8.48 -5.77
CA THR A 289 -1.00 -9.02 -4.98
C THR A 289 -0.90 -8.74 -3.49
N VAL A 290 0.24 -8.22 -3.01
CA VAL A 290 0.51 -7.97 -1.58
C VAL A 290 0.65 -6.47 -1.34
N ALA A 291 -0.11 -5.94 -0.37
CA ALA A 291 0.00 -4.55 0.05
C ALA A 291 1.42 -4.23 0.53
N GLY A 292 2.00 -3.12 0.07
CA GLY A 292 3.38 -2.71 0.39
C GLY A 292 4.49 -3.46 -0.36
N GLY A 293 4.20 -4.63 -0.96
CA GLY A 293 5.16 -5.34 -1.82
C GLY A 293 5.33 -4.65 -3.18
N THR A 294 6.50 -4.82 -3.79
CA THR A 294 6.85 -4.22 -5.08
C THR A 294 7.25 -5.30 -6.10
N GLY A 295 6.41 -5.42 -7.14
CA GLY A 295 6.74 -6.19 -8.33
C GLY A 295 7.36 -5.31 -9.41
N THR A 296 8.58 -5.62 -9.85
CA THR A 296 9.27 -4.85 -10.89
C THR A 296 9.51 -5.70 -12.13
N LEU A 297 9.07 -5.19 -13.27
CA LEU A 297 9.42 -5.67 -14.59
C LEU A 297 10.45 -4.73 -15.21
N ALA A 298 11.73 -4.99 -14.96
CA ALA A 298 12.84 -4.16 -15.41
C ALA A 298 13.21 -4.52 -16.86
N VAL A 299 12.53 -3.88 -17.81
CA VAL A 299 12.67 -4.14 -19.24
C VAL A 299 12.91 -2.83 -20.00
N PRO A 300 14.06 -2.65 -20.68
CA PRO A 300 14.37 -1.41 -21.38
C PRO A 300 13.49 -1.10 -22.59
N THR A 301 12.93 -2.11 -23.25
CA THR A 301 12.05 -1.94 -24.42
C THR A 301 10.76 -2.70 -24.22
N VAL A 302 9.66 -1.96 -24.08
CA VAL A 302 8.32 -2.52 -23.91
C VAL A 302 7.43 -2.09 -25.07
N THR A 303 6.65 -3.03 -25.62
CA THR A 303 5.58 -2.70 -26.56
C THR A 303 4.23 -3.16 -26.01
N VAL A 304 3.17 -2.41 -26.34
CA VAL A 304 1.78 -2.75 -25.97
C VAL A 304 0.91 -2.74 -27.22
N ALA A 305 0.16 -3.83 -27.43
CA ALA A 305 -0.75 -3.99 -28.57
C ALA A 305 -2.24 -3.75 -28.23
N GLY A 306 -2.53 -3.31 -27.01
CA GLY A 306 -3.90 -3.07 -26.52
C GLY A 306 -3.92 -2.48 -25.10
N PRO A 307 -5.08 -2.48 -24.43
CA PRO A 307 -5.19 -2.08 -23.02
C PRO A 307 -4.30 -2.95 -22.13
N LEU A 308 -3.53 -2.29 -21.25
CA LEU A 308 -2.68 -2.94 -20.26
C LEU A 308 -3.28 -2.75 -18.87
N ALA A 309 -3.60 -3.85 -18.20
CA ALA A 309 -4.06 -3.83 -16.82
C ALA A 309 -2.86 -3.79 -15.86
N LEU A 310 -2.86 -2.86 -14.92
CA LEU A 310 -1.84 -2.74 -13.86
C LEU A 310 -2.56 -2.70 -12.51
N GLY A 311 -2.53 -3.79 -11.75
CA GLY A 311 -3.46 -4.01 -10.64
C GLY A 311 -2.83 -4.42 -9.30
N GLY A 312 -3.71 -4.56 -8.31
CA GLY A 312 -3.37 -5.13 -7.01
C GLY A 312 -2.98 -4.10 -5.94
N PRO A 313 -3.00 -4.50 -4.66
CA PRO A 313 -2.71 -3.62 -3.53
C PRO A 313 -1.22 -3.22 -3.41
N GLY A 314 -0.31 -3.94 -4.08
CA GLY A 314 1.12 -3.63 -4.11
C GLY A 314 1.53 -2.68 -5.24
N ASN A 315 2.80 -2.28 -5.20
CA ASN A 315 3.41 -1.47 -6.24
C ASN A 315 3.80 -2.34 -7.44
N VAL A 316 3.54 -1.83 -8.64
CA VAL A 316 4.04 -2.38 -9.91
C VAL A 316 4.96 -1.35 -10.53
N ILE A 317 6.15 -1.76 -10.93
CA ILE A 317 7.07 -0.93 -11.72
C ILE A 317 7.28 -1.61 -13.07
N LEU A 318 6.93 -0.94 -14.15
CA LEU A 318 7.10 -1.41 -15.52
C LEU A 318 8.15 -0.58 -16.25
N GLY A 319 9.12 -1.26 -16.84
CA GLY A 319 10.15 -0.68 -17.67
C GLY A 319 11.41 -0.31 -16.87
N SER A 320 12.31 0.40 -17.53
CA SER A 320 13.50 0.99 -16.89
C SER A 320 13.61 2.47 -17.19
N SER A 321 14.30 3.20 -16.31
CA SER A 321 14.69 4.59 -16.54
C SER A 321 15.45 4.71 -17.86
N GLY A 322 15.12 5.72 -18.68
CA GLY A 322 15.67 5.91 -20.03
C GLY A 322 15.21 4.89 -21.07
N GLY A 323 14.47 3.85 -20.68
CA GLY A 323 13.87 2.87 -21.58
C GLY A 323 12.72 3.43 -22.40
N THR A 324 12.12 2.58 -23.23
CA THR A 324 11.02 2.93 -24.13
C THR A 324 9.79 2.06 -23.87
N LEU A 325 8.62 2.69 -23.86
CA LEU A 325 7.32 2.04 -23.96
C LEU A 325 6.63 2.59 -25.21
N ALA A 326 6.31 1.72 -26.17
CA ALA A 326 5.68 2.09 -27.43
C ALA A 326 4.37 1.33 -27.66
N VAL A 327 3.43 1.98 -28.34
CA VAL A 327 2.21 1.34 -28.84
C VAL A 327 2.48 0.71 -30.20
N THR A 328 2.08 -0.55 -30.37
CA THR A 328 2.15 -1.29 -31.64
C THR A 328 0.75 -1.55 -32.20
N PRO A 329 0.57 -1.60 -33.54
CA PRO A 329 -0.70 -1.94 -34.16
C PRO A 329 -1.28 -3.27 -33.62
N PRO A 330 -2.61 -3.39 -33.48
CA PRO A 330 -3.65 -2.45 -33.94
C PRO A 330 -3.95 -1.31 -32.96
N ALA A 331 -3.29 -1.23 -31.80
CA ALA A 331 -3.55 -0.18 -30.83
C ALA A 331 -3.15 1.21 -31.35
N THR A 332 -3.96 2.21 -31.01
CA THR A 332 -3.79 3.61 -31.45
C THR A 332 -3.67 4.58 -30.28
N SER A 333 -3.47 4.08 -29.06
CA SER A 333 -3.40 4.86 -27.83
C SER A 333 -2.75 4.04 -26.72
N TYR A 334 -2.11 4.70 -25.76
CA TYR A 334 -1.80 4.07 -24.48
C TYR A 334 -3.09 3.98 -23.67
N GLN A 335 -3.46 2.77 -23.26
CA GLN A 335 -4.63 2.54 -22.41
C GLN A 335 -4.18 1.76 -21.18
N PHE A 336 -4.15 2.44 -20.04
CA PHE A 336 -3.83 1.80 -18.76
C PHE A 336 -5.11 1.69 -17.92
N ASN A 337 -5.40 0.46 -17.51
CA ASN A 337 -6.42 0.18 -16.51
C ASN A 337 -5.71 -0.09 -15.18
N VAL A 338 -5.64 0.93 -14.33
CA VAL A 338 -4.93 0.90 -13.04
C VAL A 338 -5.90 0.64 -11.90
N SER A 339 -5.62 -0.34 -11.05
CA SER A 339 -6.47 -0.70 -9.91
C SER A 339 -5.67 -1.06 -8.66
N GLY A 340 -6.37 -1.06 -7.52
CA GLY A 340 -5.78 -1.32 -6.20
C GLY A 340 -5.08 -0.11 -5.60
N GLY A 341 -4.70 -0.22 -4.33
CA GLY A 341 -4.11 0.89 -3.55
C GLY A 341 -2.65 1.18 -3.86
N GLY A 342 -1.88 0.21 -4.35
CA GLY A 342 -0.46 0.39 -4.64
C GLY A 342 -0.22 1.10 -5.99
N LYS A 343 0.97 1.66 -6.16
CA LYS A 343 1.30 2.50 -7.33
C LYS A 343 1.58 1.67 -8.56
N LYS A 344 1.18 2.16 -9.72
CA LYS A 344 1.51 1.57 -11.02
C LYS A 344 2.44 2.52 -11.75
N VAL A 345 3.72 2.21 -11.73
CA VAL A 345 4.78 3.10 -12.22
C VAL A 345 5.20 2.66 -13.62
N ILE A 346 5.19 3.60 -14.56
CA ILE A 346 5.91 3.46 -15.82
C ILE A 346 7.25 4.18 -15.68
N ALA A 347 8.32 3.40 -15.63
CA ALA A 347 9.69 3.90 -15.47
C ALA A 347 10.29 4.40 -16.80
N SER A 348 9.73 3.97 -17.93
CA SER A 348 10.23 4.28 -19.28
C SER A 348 9.59 5.52 -19.90
N ASN A 349 10.19 6.00 -20.99
CA ASN A 349 9.64 7.06 -21.82
C ASN A 349 8.51 6.51 -22.71
N LEU A 350 7.39 7.23 -22.80
CA LEU A 350 6.33 6.92 -23.77
C LEU A 350 6.72 7.51 -25.12
N THR A 351 7.02 6.69 -26.13
CA THR A 351 7.64 7.17 -27.39
C THR A 351 6.67 7.29 -28.57
N SER A 352 5.58 6.53 -28.59
CA SER A 352 4.53 6.67 -29.61
C SER A 352 3.74 7.97 -29.45
N ALA A 353 3.58 8.72 -30.53
CA ALA A 353 2.78 9.96 -30.58
C ALA A 353 1.29 9.68 -30.72
N VAL A 354 0.67 9.22 -29.63
CA VAL A 354 -0.75 8.80 -29.57
C VAL A 354 -1.40 9.28 -28.27
N PRO A 355 -2.74 9.27 -28.15
CA PRO A 355 -3.41 9.60 -26.89
C PRO A 355 -3.05 8.64 -25.76
N LEU A 356 -3.04 9.16 -24.52
CA LEU A 356 -2.93 8.41 -23.27
C LEU A 356 -4.28 8.43 -22.55
N THR A 357 -4.76 7.26 -22.11
CA THR A 357 -5.96 7.11 -21.28
C THR A 357 -5.66 6.28 -20.04
N VAL A 358 -6.05 6.80 -18.87
CA VAL A 358 -5.92 6.14 -17.56
C VAL A 358 -7.31 5.94 -16.95
N THR A 359 -7.60 4.72 -16.53
CA THR A 359 -8.90 4.27 -15.97
C THR A 359 -8.68 3.31 -14.80
N GLY A 360 -9.75 2.95 -14.05
CA GLY A 360 -9.72 1.79 -13.13
C GLY A 360 -9.69 2.09 -11.62
N GLY A 361 -9.72 3.35 -11.19
CA GLY A 361 -9.76 3.72 -9.77
C GLY A 361 -8.40 3.83 -9.07
N GLY A 362 -7.34 3.23 -9.64
CA GLY A 362 -5.99 3.28 -9.10
C GLY A 362 -5.15 4.48 -9.56
N THR A 363 -3.86 4.43 -9.24
CA THR A 363 -2.88 5.48 -9.56
C THR A 363 -1.84 4.98 -10.55
N LEU A 364 -1.72 5.65 -11.69
CA LEU A 364 -0.58 5.53 -12.62
C LEU A 364 0.45 6.62 -12.31
N VAL A 365 1.74 6.29 -12.29
CA VAL A 365 2.84 7.26 -12.16
C VAL A 365 3.75 7.18 -13.37
N LEU A 366 4.00 8.32 -14.01
CA LEU A 366 4.93 8.42 -15.15
C LEU A 366 6.25 9.05 -14.69
N ARG A 367 7.35 8.29 -14.80
CA ARG A 367 8.71 8.76 -14.46
C ARG A 367 9.55 9.17 -15.68
N GLY A 368 9.09 8.85 -16.89
CA GLY A 368 9.76 9.20 -18.14
C GLY A 368 9.13 10.41 -18.84
N SER A 369 9.77 10.87 -19.91
CA SER A 369 9.15 11.79 -20.87
C SER A 369 8.05 11.07 -21.64
N SER A 370 7.12 11.85 -22.22
CA SER A 370 6.02 11.30 -23.00
C SER A 370 5.84 12.06 -24.31
N ALA A 371 5.66 11.31 -25.40
CA ALA A 371 5.24 11.81 -26.69
C ALA A 371 3.70 11.81 -26.84
N ALA A 372 2.95 11.53 -25.78
CA ALA A 372 1.50 11.44 -25.86
C ALA A 372 0.88 12.76 -26.37
N THR A 373 -0.06 12.65 -27.30
CA THR A 373 -0.69 13.80 -27.97
C THR A 373 -1.87 14.37 -27.19
N SER A 374 -2.31 13.68 -26.14
CA SER A 374 -3.27 14.11 -25.12
C SER A 374 -3.24 13.11 -23.97
N SER A 375 -3.72 13.52 -22.79
CA SER A 375 -3.86 12.66 -21.62
C SER A 375 -5.28 12.75 -21.07
N THR A 376 -5.97 11.62 -20.92
CA THR A 376 -7.32 11.54 -20.33
C THR A 376 -7.27 10.69 -19.07
N VAL A 377 -7.82 11.21 -17.97
CA VAL A 377 -7.87 10.52 -16.67
C VAL A 377 -9.33 10.36 -16.25
N ASN A 378 -9.81 9.13 -16.20
CA ASN A 378 -11.21 8.78 -15.94
C ASN A 378 -11.32 8.01 -14.62
N ASN A 379 -11.90 8.62 -13.58
CA ASN A 379 -12.07 7.99 -12.26
C ASN A 379 -10.77 7.33 -11.74
N SER A 380 -9.62 7.98 -11.92
CA SER A 380 -8.28 7.47 -11.61
C SER A 380 -7.34 8.61 -11.25
N ALA A 381 -6.12 8.28 -10.82
CA ALA A 381 -5.05 9.24 -10.63
C ALA A 381 -3.88 9.05 -11.62
N LEU A 382 -3.34 10.16 -12.11
CA LEU A 382 -2.13 10.23 -12.91
C LEU A 382 -1.09 11.10 -12.19
N GLY A 383 -0.05 10.48 -11.66
CA GLY A 383 1.10 11.14 -11.05
C GLY A 383 2.20 11.45 -12.06
N ILE A 384 2.71 12.68 -12.01
CA ILE A 384 3.75 13.18 -12.92
C ILE A 384 5.05 13.35 -12.13
N ALA A 385 5.98 12.42 -12.31
CA ALA A 385 7.30 12.46 -11.67
C ALA A 385 8.40 13.03 -12.59
N HIS A 386 8.05 13.37 -13.83
CA HIS A 386 8.96 13.98 -14.81
C HIS A 386 8.28 15.14 -15.54
N ALA A 387 8.99 16.26 -15.73
CA ALA A 387 8.40 17.52 -16.22
C ALA A 387 7.72 17.40 -17.60
N SER A 388 8.20 16.49 -18.46
CA SER A 388 7.64 16.24 -19.80
C SER A 388 6.72 15.02 -19.88
N ALA A 389 6.27 14.45 -18.75
CA ALA A 389 5.49 13.21 -18.75
C ALA A 389 4.06 13.36 -19.30
N LEU A 390 3.52 14.58 -19.36
CA LEU A 390 2.21 14.86 -19.98
C LEU A 390 2.25 14.96 -21.51
N GLY A 391 3.45 15.02 -22.10
CA GLY A 391 3.62 15.40 -23.49
C GLY A 391 3.21 16.85 -23.75
N THR A 392 2.88 17.18 -25.00
CA THR A 392 2.51 18.55 -25.42
C THR A 392 1.01 18.75 -25.56
N GLY A 393 0.23 17.68 -25.40
CA GLY A 393 -1.21 17.65 -25.62
C GLY A 393 -2.06 18.19 -24.48
N LYS A 394 -3.36 18.32 -24.72
CA LYS A 394 -4.34 18.67 -23.69
C LYS A 394 -4.50 17.54 -22.65
N VAL A 395 -4.75 17.92 -21.40
CA VAL A 395 -5.15 17.02 -20.30
C VAL A 395 -6.66 17.11 -20.08
N THR A 396 -7.33 15.97 -19.91
CA THR A 396 -8.76 15.89 -19.60
C THR A 396 -8.95 15.10 -18.31
N LEU A 397 -9.61 15.71 -17.32
CA LEU A 397 -9.91 15.10 -16.03
C LEU A 397 -11.41 14.84 -15.93
N ASN A 398 -11.81 13.57 -15.86
CA ASN A 398 -13.20 13.14 -15.71
C ASN A 398 -13.35 12.41 -14.37
N ASN A 399 -13.68 13.17 -13.32
CA ASN A 399 -13.55 12.75 -11.92
C ASN A 399 -12.14 12.18 -11.63
N GLY A 400 -11.12 12.77 -12.26
CA GLY A 400 -9.75 12.28 -12.25
C GLY A 400 -8.84 13.16 -11.39
N THR A 401 -7.72 12.61 -10.97
CA THR A 401 -6.67 13.33 -10.25
C THR A 401 -5.42 13.44 -11.12
N LEU A 402 -4.90 14.65 -11.29
CA LEU A 402 -3.55 14.90 -11.80
C LEU A 402 -2.65 15.29 -10.62
N SER A 403 -1.65 14.49 -10.29
CA SER A 403 -0.73 14.81 -9.19
C SER A 403 0.60 15.36 -9.70
N VAL A 404 1.00 16.50 -9.13
CA VAL A 404 2.30 17.14 -9.35
C VAL A 404 3.33 16.45 -8.48
N GLY A 405 4.16 15.61 -9.09
CA GLY A 405 4.91 14.62 -8.33
C GLY A 405 3.98 13.58 -7.71
N PHE A 406 4.54 12.76 -6.84
CA PHE A 406 3.78 11.77 -6.08
C PHE A 406 4.28 11.69 -4.64
N ALA A 407 3.36 11.82 -3.70
CA ALA A 407 3.62 11.72 -2.27
C ALA A 407 2.49 10.91 -1.65
N GLU A 408 2.82 10.17 -0.61
CA GLU A 408 1.85 9.41 0.16
C GLU A 408 1.90 9.89 1.59
N PRO A 409 1.19 10.96 1.93
CA PRO A 409 1.23 11.53 3.27
C PRO A 409 0.83 10.49 4.33
N GLY A 410 1.46 10.57 5.48
CA GLY A 410 1.29 9.66 6.62
C GLY A 410 2.19 8.45 6.61
N LEU A 411 2.17 7.69 7.71
CA LEU A 411 2.89 6.43 7.87
C LEU A 411 1.94 5.25 7.66
N VAL A 412 2.47 4.08 7.31
CA VAL A 412 1.68 2.84 7.27
C VAL A 412 1.51 2.34 8.69
N GLY A 413 0.32 2.51 9.26
CA GLY A 413 -0.08 1.93 10.54
C GLY A 413 -0.51 0.47 10.37
N ARG A 414 0.04 -0.41 11.20
CA ARG A 414 -0.36 -1.81 11.34
C ARG A 414 -0.75 -2.05 12.79
N TYR A 415 -1.88 -2.69 13.01
CA TYR A 415 -2.51 -2.84 14.31
C TYR A 415 -2.79 -4.32 14.60
N TRP A 416 -2.44 -4.77 15.81
CA TRP A 416 -2.66 -6.14 16.26
C TRP A 416 -3.37 -6.14 17.60
N SER A 417 -4.45 -6.90 17.72
CA SER A 417 -5.11 -7.26 18.98
C SER A 417 -4.34 -8.40 19.65
N ILE A 418 -3.15 -8.07 20.16
CA ILE A 418 -2.23 -9.01 20.80
C ILE A 418 -1.67 -8.34 22.05
N ALA A 419 -1.78 -9.04 23.19
CA ALA A 419 -1.22 -8.59 24.45
C ALA A 419 0.31 -8.38 24.33
N PRO A 420 0.82 -7.18 24.67
CA PRO A 420 2.25 -6.93 24.64
C PRO A 420 2.98 -7.68 25.77
N GLN A 421 4.25 -8.02 25.53
CA GLN A 421 5.09 -8.67 26.53
C GLN A 421 5.56 -7.66 27.59
N ASN A 422 5.46 -7.99 28.88
CA ASN A 422 5.99 -7.14 29.96
C ASN A 422 7.11 -7.87 30.72
N VAL A 423 8.36 -7.47 30.46
CA VAL A 423 9.54 -8.00 31.17
C VAL A 423 10.27 -6.83 31.81
N GLY A 424 10.21 -6.75 33.15
CA GLY A 424 10.89 -5.69 33.89
C GLY A 424 10.36 -4.28 33.59
N ASN A 425 9.04 -4.14 33.41
CA ASN A 425 8.35 -2.88 33.07
C ASN A 425 8.64 -2.34 31.66
N GLN A 426 9.12 -3.19 30.74
CA GLN A 426 9.39 -2.84 29.35
C GLN A 426 8.93 -3.96 28.42
N ASN A 427 8.63 -3.62 27.17
CA ASN A 427 8.36 -4.61 26.14
C ASN A 427 9.66 -5.04 25.45
N PRO A 428 10.13 -6.29 25.60
CA PRO A 428 11.37 -6.75 24.96
C PRO A 428 11.33 -6.63 23.43
N ASP A 429 10.13 -6.71 22.81
CA ASP A 429 9.97 -6.54 21.38
C ASP A 429 10.30 -5.11 20.91
N PHE A 430 10.30 -4.12 21.80
CA PHE A 430 10.58 -2.71 21.47
C PHE A 430 12.00 -2.28 21.87
N ALA A 431 12.83 -3.20 22.37
CA ALA A 431 14.18 -2.87 22.87
C ALA A 431 15.12 -2.37 21.77
N THR A 432 15.04 -2.94 20.57
CA THR A 432 15.79 -2.54 19.38
C THR A 432 14.93 -2.69 18.12
N LEU A 433 15.34 -2.10 17.00
CA LEU A 433 14.64 -2.27 15.74
C LEU A 433 14.69 -3.73 15.27
N ALA A 434 15.79 -4.44 15.50
CA ALA A 434 15.91 -5.86 15.21
C ALA A 434 14.92 -6.71 16.02
N ALA A 435 14.74 -6.44 17.32
CA ALA A 435 13.75 -7.11 18.15
C ALA A 435 12.32 -6.84 17.67
N LEU A 436 12.02 -5.58 17.30
CA LEU A 436 10.71 -5.20 16.77
C LEU A 436 10.39 -5.91 15.45
N ASN A 437 11.40 -6.07 14.59
CA ASN A 437 11.24 -6.75 13.30
C ASN A 437 11.11 -8.28 13.44
N SER A 438 11.63 -8.89 14.51
CA SER A 438 11.57 -10.33 14.75
C SER A 438 10.46 -10.75 15.74
N ALA A 439 9.70 -9.79 16.27
CA ALA A 439 8.63 -10.04 17.23
C ALA A 439 7.58 -11.01 16.68
N ALA A 440 7.02 -11.86 17.55
CA ALA A 440 6.08 -12.91 17.13
C ALA A 440 4.85 -12.37 16.39
N PHE A 441 4.33 -11.20 16.78
CA PHE A 441 3.19 -10.57 16.12
C PHE A 441 3.49 -10.15 14.68
N MET A 442 4.76 -9.90 14.31
CA MET A 442 5.15 -9.58 12.93
C MET A 442 5.00 -10.79 11.98
N SER A 443 4.88 -12.00 12.52
CA SER A 443 4.61 -13.22 11.76
C SER A 443 3.11 -13.50 11.58
N VAL A 444 2.25 -12.67 12.18
CA VAL A 444 0.79 -12.74 12.08
C VAL A 444 0.29 -11.57 11.24
N THR A 445 -0.70 -11.83 10.38
CA THR A 445 -1.37 -10.76 9.62
C THR A 445 -1.96 -9.73 10.60
N PRO A 446 -1.68 -8.43 10.44
CA PRO A 446 -2.29 -7.39 11.26
C PRO A 446 -3.81 -7.48 11.22
N ASN A 447 -4.47 -7.22 12.35
CA ASN A 447 -5.93 -7.10 12.43
C ASN A 447 -6.44 -5.97 11.53
N HIS A 448 -5.65 -4.89 11.43
CA HIS A 448 -5.94 -3.77 10.54
C HIS A 448 -4.66 -3.18 9.99
N THR A 449 -4.73 -2.58 8.81
CA THR A 449 -3.63 -1.81 8.23
C THR A 449 -4.21 -0.61 7.51
N ALA A 450 -3.81 0.58 7.96
CA ALA A 450 -4.28 1.85 7.42
C ALA A 450 -3.18 2.91 7.50
N PRO A 451 -3.14 3.86 6.57
CA PRO A 451 -2.28 5.03 6.72
C PRO A 451 -2.76 5.89 7.89
N THR A 452 -1.86 6.61 8.55
CA THR A 452 -2.26 7.64 9.52
C THR A 452 -3.12 8.70 8.84
N THR A 453 -4.19 9.15 9.48
CA THR A 453 -5.14 10.14 8.93
C THR A 453 -4.74 11.57 9.26
N TRP A 454 -4.30 11.84 10.50
CA TRP A 454 -3.94 13.18 11.00
C TRP A 454 -2.49 13.31 11.50
N GLY A 455 -1.61 12.41 11.05
CA GLY A 455 -0.28 12.26 11.62
C GLY A 455 -0.28 11.38 12.86
N LEU A 456 0.70 11.58 13.74
CA LEU A 456 0.84 10.83 15.00
C LEU A 456 0.17 11.60 16.14
N ASN A 457 -1.15 11.78 16.04
CA ASN A 457 -2.00 12.44 17.03
C ASN A 457 -3.16 11.55 17.47
N PHE A 458 -2.92 10.68 18.44
CA PHE A 458 -3.92 9.75 18.99
C PHE A 458 -4.21 10.11 20.45
N SER A 459 -4.59 11.38 20.65
CA SER A 459 -4.85 11.98 21.96
C SER A 459 -6.33 12.15 22.30
N GLN A 460 -7.24 11.88 21.35
CA GLN A 460 -8.64 12.29 21.45
C GLN A 460 -9.55 11.34 22.24
N TYR A 461 -9.08 10.16 22.67
CA TYR A 461 -9.94 9.13 23.25
C TYR A 461 -9.28 8.43 24.45
N GLY A 462 -9.65 8.83 25.67
CA GLY A 462 -9.08 8.27 26.92
C GLY A 462 -9.68 6.94 27.38
N SER A 463 -10.23 6.13 26.47
CA SER A 463 -10.97 4.88 26.77
C SER A 463 -10.41 3.66 26.03
N GLY A 464 -9.10 3.62 25.78
CA GLY A 464 -8.44 2.47 25.14
C GLY A 464 -8.58 2.39 23.61
N THR A 465 -9.44 3.18 22.98
CA THR A 465 -9.74 3.10 21.53
C THR A 465 -9.11 4.24 20.73
N ILE A 466 -7.82 4.51 20.93
CA ILE A 466 -7.15 5.70 20.37
C ILE A 466 -6.98 5.71 18.84
N PHE A 467 -7.15 4.56 18.17
CA PHE A 467 -6.97 4.39 16.72
C PHE A 467 -8.28 4.28 15.92
N GLN A 468 -9.42 4.62 16.54
CA GLN A 468 -10.73 4.51 15.89
C GLN A 468 -10.83 5.28 14.56
N ASP A 469 -10.18 6.43 14.46
CA ASP A 469 -10.19 7.28 13.25
C ASP A 469 -9.38 6.63 12.12
N GLU A 470 -8.48 5.71 12.44
CA GLU A 470 -7.77 4.88 11.47
C GLU A 470 -8.53 3.60 11.11
N GLY A 471 -9.69 3.36 11.74
CA GLY A 471 -10.54 2.20 11.53
C GLY A 471 -10.17 0.97 12.36
N PHE A 472 -9.28 1.11 13.35
CA PHE A 472 -8.96 0.04 14.30
C PHE A 472 -9.64 0.30 15.64
N ILE A 473 -10.44 -0.67 16.08
CA ILE A 473 -11.04 -0.71 17.41
C ILE A 473 -10.73 -2.09 17.98
N ASP A 474 -9.98 -2.13 19.07
CA ASP A 474 -9.83 -3.37 19.83
C ASP A 474 -11.13 -3.64 20.62
N PRO A 475 -11.66 -4.87 20.63
CA PRO A 475 -12.92 -5.18 21.32
C PRO A 475 -12.90 -4.90 22.82
N ASP A 476 -11.76 -5.05 23.47
CA ASP A 476 -11.60 -4.90 24.92
C ASP A 476 -10.99 -3.54 25.29
N GLY A 477 -10.48 -2.79 24.31
CA GLY A 477 -9.82 -1.50 24.51
C GLY A 477 -8.44 -1.60 25.15
N ASP A 478 -7.94 -2.82 25.34
CA ASP A 478 -6.68 -3.16 25.99
C ASP A 478 -5.93 -4.18 25.14
N ASN A 479 -4.66 -4.49 25.46
CA ASN A 479 -3.88 -5.57 24.84
C ASN A 479 -3.74 -5.48 23.32
N TYR A 480 -3.26 -4.34 22.83
CA TYR A 480 -3.00 -4.15 21.41
C TYR A 480 -1.66 -3.46 21.14
N ILE A 481 -1.14 -3.69 19.94
CA ILE A 481 0.13 -3.14 19.46
C ILE A 481 -0.12 -2.42 18.14
N ALA A 482 0.55 -1.27 17.96
CA ALA A 482 0.61 -0.58 16.69
C ALA A 482 2.06 -0.33 16.25
N ARG A 483 2.29 -0.43 14.95
CA ARG A 483 3.56 -0.07 14.31
C ARG A 483 3.30 0.86 13.12
N PHE A 484 4.08 1.91 13.02
CA PHE A 484 3.99 2.92 11.95
C PHE A 484 5.32 2.99 11.21
N ASP A 485 5.31 2.78 9.89
CA ASP A 485 6.51 2.83 9.06
C ASP A 485 6.39 3.82 7.92
N GLY A 486 7.50 4.46 7.57
CA GLY A 486 7.61 5.34 6.40
C GLY A 486 8.84 6.22 6.46
N TYR A 487 8.66 7.48 6.10
CA TYR A 487 9.69 8.49 5.96
C TYR A 487 9.26 9.79 6.63
N LEU A 488 10.20 10.40 7.34
CA LEU A 488 10.11 11.74 7.90
C LEU A 488 10.79 12.73 6.97
N TRP A 489 10.14 13.85 6.65
CA TRP A 489 10.72 14.95 5.89
C TRP A 489 11.25 16.05 6.81
N ILE A 490 12.53 16.37 6.64
CA ILE A 490 13.20 17.50 7.24
C ILE A 490 13.26 18.63 6.20
N PRO A 491 12.49 19.72 6.35
CA PRO A 491 12.37 20.78 5.35
C PRO A 491 13.61 21.68 5.30
N THR A 492 14.39 21.78 6.38
CA THR A 492 15.56 22.66 6.48
C THR A 492 16.64 21.96 7.30
N SER A 493 17.91 22.14 6.94
CA SER A 493 19.00 21.59 7.76
C SER A 493 19.05 22.30 9.11
N GLY A 494 19.11 21.56 10.21
CA GLY A 494 19.07 22.13 11.54
C GLY A 494 19.13 21.10 12.65
N THR A 495 19.10 21.59 13.90
CA THR A 495 19.09 20.73 15.10
C THR A 495 17.67 20.55 15.61
N TYR A 496 17.24 19.30 15.70
CA TYR A 496 15.89 18.92 16.05
C TYR A 496 15.86 18.00 17.27
N THR A 497 14.77 18.10 18.04
CA THR A 497 14.42 17.19 19.14
C THR A 497 13.08 16.55 18.80
N PHE A 498 12.98 15.25 19.03
CA PHE A 498 11.76 14.48 18.81
C PHE A 498 11.26 13.94 20.15
N GLY A 499 9.94 13.85 20.30
CA GLY A 499 9.31 13.31 21.48
C GLY A 499 8.18 12.36 21.15
N THR A 500 7.94 11.41 22.05
CA THR A 500 6.71 10.63 22.10
C THR A 500 6.08 10.77 23.48
N THR A 501 4.76 10.89 23.53
CA THR A 501 3.96 10.77 24.75
C THR A 501 3.14 9.50 24.62
N SER A 502 3.25 8.57 25.57
CA SER A 502 2.48 7.32 25.53
C SER A 502 1.97 6.87 26.89
N ASP A 503 0.83 6.18 26.84
CA ASP A 503 0.19 5.33 27.85
C ASP A 503 -0.30 4.11 27.05
N ASP A 504 0.29 2.92 27.14
CA ASP A 504 1.52 2.56 27.88
C ASP A 504 2.83 2.96 27.16
N CYS A 505 3.28 2.13 26.20
CA CYS A 505 4.67 2.09 25.77
C CYS A 505 4.84 2.59 24.34
N SER A 506 5.93 3.32 24.04
CA SER A 506 6.25 3.70 22.66
C SER A 506 7.74 3.81 22.37
N VAL A 507 8.12 3.70 21.10
CA VAL A 507 9.49 3.98 20.64
C VAL A 507 9.48 4.66 19.28
N MET A 508 10.55 5.39 18.97
CA MET A 508 10.84 5.93 17.65
C MET A 508 12.23 5.46 17.22
N PHE A 509 12.35 4.90 16.01
CA PHE A 509 13.61 4.63 15.32
C PHE A 509 13.73 5.58 14.13
N LEU A 510 14.93 6.07 13.88
CA LEU A 510 15.24 6.98 12.77
C LEU A 510 16.38 6.40 11.97
N ASN A 511 16.32 6.55 10.64
CA ASN A 511 17.36 6.13 9.71
C ASN A 511 17.69 4.63 9.72
N ASN A 512 16.71 3.77 10.11
CA ASN A 512 16.87 2.32 10.28
C ASN A 512 17.98 1.93 11.28
N GLU A 513 18.35 2.83 12.19
CA GLU A 513 19.30 2.51 13.26
C GLU A 513 18.67 1.54 14.27
N ASP A 514 19.47 0.59 14.77
CA ASP A 514 18.97 -0.46 15.67
C ASP A 514 18.57 0.08 17.06
N ALA A 515 19.25 1.13 17.52
CA ALA A 515 18.95 1.79 18.78
C ALA A 515 17.75 2.75 18.64
N PRO A 516 16.79 2.75 19.59
CA PRO A 516 15.66 3.68 19.56
C PRO A 516 16.16 5.13 19.71
N PHE A 517 15.76 5.96 18.76
CA PHE A 517 16.03 7.39 18.74
C PHE A 517 15.21 8.15 19.81
N VAL A 518 13.98 7.70 20.07
CA VAL A 518 13.22 8.05 21.29
C VAL A 518 12.87 6.75 22.01
N MET A 519 13.30 6.63 23.26
CA MET A 519 13.04 5.46 24.10
C MET A 519 11.97 5.76 25.15
N ASN A 520 10.72 5.35 24.87
CA ASN A 520 9.57 5.53 25.74
C ASN A 520 8.86 4.19 26.06
N ASN A 521 9.63 3.10 26.03
CA ASN A 521 9.15 1.72 26.16
C ASN A 521 8.92 1.34 27.64
N TYR A 522 7.92 1.94 28.28
CA TYR A 522 7.56 1.64 29.66
C TYR A 522 6.06 1.40 29.76
N TYR A 523 5.66 0.52 30.67
CA TYR A 523 4.28 0.38 31.13
C TYR A 523 4.03 1.47 32.17
N GLN A 524 3.11 2.40 31.88
CA GLN A 524 3.00 3.70 32.55
C GLN A 524 1.78 4.48 32.06
N GLY A 525 1.31 5.46 32.86
CA GLY A 525 0.38 6.51 32.38
C GLY A 525 1.02 7.51 31.40
N PRO A 526 0.25 8.47 30.84
CA PRO A 526 0.67 9.29 29.70
C PRO A 526 1.94 10.10 30.04
N THR A 527 3.07 9.69 29.48
CA THR A 527 4.38 10.26 29.82
C THR A 527 5.17 10.59 28.56
N ARG A 528 5.68 11.83 28.49
CA ARG A 528 6.50 12.32 27.37
C ARG A 528 7.99 12.06 27.62
N ARG A 529 8.68 11.48 26.64
CA ARG A 529 10.15 11.36 26.61
C ARG A 529 10.69 11.84 25.26
N THR A 530 11.95 12.26 25.23
CA THR A 530 12.56 12.87 24.04
C THR A 530 13.90 12.26 23.66
N SER A 531 14.27 12.41 22.39
CA SER A 531 15.62 12.20 21.91
C SER A 531 16.59 13.25 22.48
N ALA A 532 17.90 13.00 22.30
CA ALA A 532 18.88 14.08 22.35
C ALA A 532 18.69 15.04 21.16
N PRO A 533 19.02 16.35 21.31
CA PRO A 533 19.06 17.27 20.17
C PRO A 533 20.06 16.78 19.12
N THR A 534 19.59 16.61 17.88
CA THR A 534 20.38 15.99 16.80
C THR A 534 20.33 16.86 15.55
N PHE A 535 21.48 17.07 14.92
CA PHE A 535 21.54 17.76 13.63
C PHE A 535 21.07 16.83 12.50
N LEU A 536 20.11 17.30 11.71
CA LEU A 536 19.63 16.62 10.51
C LEU A 536 19.76 17.59 9.32
N ALA A 537 20.22 17.06 8.19
CA ALA A 537 20.19 17.80 6.94
C ALA A 537 18.76 17.84 6.37
N ALA A 538 18.46 18.84 5.54
CA ALA A 538 17.21 18.83 4.77
C ALA A 538 17.15 17.57 3.90
N GLY A 539 16.07 16.79 4.00
CA GLY A 539 15.97 15.49 3.34
C GLY A 539 14.87 14.59 3.91
N TYR A 540 14.78 13.38 3.38
CA TYR A 540 13.87 12.34 3.86
C TYR A 540 14.63 11.27 4.62
N TYR A 541 14.11 10.86 5.77
CA TYR A 541 14.72 9.87 6.65
C TYR A 541 13.74 8.72 6.89
N PRO A 542 14.14 7.44 6.72
CA PRO A 542 13.33 6.31 7.17
C PRO A 542 12.96 6.48 8.65
N VAL A 543 11.72 6.21 9.01
CA VAL A 543 11.23 6.34 10.38
C VAL A 543 10.30 5.19 10.72
N THR A 544 10.42 4.69 11.95
CA THR A 544 9.53 3.68 12.51
C THR A 544 9.09 4.12 13.90
N PHE A 545 7.79 4.09 14.16
CA PHE A 545 7.24 4.20 15.51
C PHE A 545 6.59 2.88 15.89
N ALA A 546 6.67 2.52 17.17
CA ALA A 546 5.86 1.45 17.72
C ALA A 546 5.19 1.91 19.01
N PHE A 547 4.00 1.38 19.26
CA PHE A 547 3.16 1.67 20.42
C PHE A 547 2.58 0.35 20.94
N CYS A 548 2.48 0.21 22.27
CA CYS A 548 1.73 -0.87 22.90
C CYS A 548 0.79 -0.34 23.98
N GLU A 549 -0.39 -0.95 24.05
CA GLU A 549 -1.33 -0.82 25.15
C GLU A 549 -1.49 -2.19 25.81
N ALA A 550 -1.30 -2.25 27.12
CA ALA A 550 -1.45 -3.49 27.87
C ALA A 550 -2.76 -3.51 28.64
N GLY A 551 -3.03 -2.44 29.40
CA GLY A 551 -4.34 -2.24 29.99
C GLY A 551 -4.47 -0.92 30.75
N GLY A 552 -5.68 -0.36 30.73
CA GLY A 552 -6.00 0.88 31.44
C GLY A 552 -6.44 1.98 30.50
N GLY A 553 -5.72 3.10 30.53
CA GLY A 553 -5.97 4.21 29.61
C GLY A 553 -4.95 4.16 28.48
N ALA A 554 -5.35 4.58 27.28
CA ALA A 554 -4.42 4.65 26.16
C ALA A 554 -4.21 6.09 25.70
N TYR A 555 -2.99 6.42 25.28
CA TYR A 555 -2.63 7.72 24.72
C TYR A 555 -1.40 7.58 23.83
N PHE A 556 -1.38 8.18 22.64
CA PHE A 556 -0.15 8.25 21.83
C PHE A 556 -0.05 9.53 21.00
N THR A 557 1.05 10.27 21.16
CA THR A 557 1.41 11.37 20.25
C THR A 557 2.91 11.37 19.96
N ALA A 558 3.31 11.79 18.77
CA ALA A 558 4.71 12.12 18.47
C ALA A 558 4.85 13.58 18.04
N ASP A 559 5.87 14.27 18.53
CA ASP A 559 6.08 15.70 18.34
C ASP A 559 7.54 16.04 18.02
N SER A 560 7.76 17.21 17.42
CA SER A 560 9.08 17.73 17.12
C SER A 560 9.08 19.25 16.97
N ASN A 561 10.25 19.87 17.03
CA ASN A 561 10.47 21.27 16.71
C ASN A 561 10.82 21.54 15.23
N ILE A 562 10.48 20.62 14.31
CA ILE A 562 10.78 20.73 12.86
C ILE A 562 10.28 22.02 12.23
N THR A 563 9.15 22.55 12.70
CA THR A 563 8.53 23.78 12.17
C THR A 563 9.13 25.06 12.76
N GLY A 564 10.18 24.95 13.58
CA GLY A 564 10.75 26.04 14.37
C GLY A 564 10.11 26.19 15.76
N ALA A 565 8.96 25.57 16.01
CA ALA A 565 8.31 25.47 17.32
C ALA A 565 7.88 24.02 17.59
N LEU A 566 7.72 23.66 18.86
CA LEU A 566 7.27 22.32 19.24
C LEU A 566 5.83 22.08 18.74
N ALA A 567 5.65 21.06 17.91
CA ALA A 567 4.36 20.69 17.34
C ALA A 567 4.25 19.18 17.12
N ILE A 568 3.03 18.65 17.13
CA ILE A 568 2.75 17.26 16.79
C ILE A 568 3.13 17.00 15.32
N LEU A 569 3.72 15.84 15.05
CA LEU A 569 4.08 15.41 13.70
C LEU A 569 2.83 15.08 12.89
N SER A 570 2.42 16.02 12.06
CA SER A 570 1.34 15.83 11.09
C SER A 570 1.81 15.04 9.86
N ASN A 571 0.85 14.53 9.09
CA ASN A 571 1.11 13.92 7.77
C ASN A 571 1.78 14.87 6.76
N GLU A 572 1.95 16.15 7.08
CA GLU A 572 2.74 17.08 6.28
C GLU A 572 4.23 16.73 6.24
N TYR A 573 4.72 16.09 7.31
CA TYR A 573 6.12 15.71 7.47
C TYR A 573 6.34 14.20 7.41
N LEU A 574 5.27 13.40 7.34
CA LEU A 574 5.32 11.95 7.35
C LEU A 574 4.85 11.41 6.00
N PHE A 575 5.55 10.40 5.46
CA PHE A 575 5.25 9.85 4.15
C PHE A 575 5.45 8.34 4.12
N ARG A 576 4.57 7.58 3.46
CA ARG A 576 4.70 6.12 3.34
C ARG A 576 5.86 5.70 2.45
N SER A 577 6.26 6.58 1.54
CA SER A 577 7.39 6.41 0.63
C SER A 577 8.11 7.74 0.44
N ILE A 578 9.37 7.72 0.03
CA ILE A 578 10.06 8.92 -0.45
C ILE A 578 9.24 9.56 -1.58
N PRO A 579 8.80 10.82 -1.44
CA PRO A 579 8.07 11.51 -2.49
C PRO A 579 8.89 11.67 -3.77
N GLU A 580 8.27 11.38 -4.90
CA GLU A 580 8.78 11.73 -6.22
C GLU A 580 8.33 13.15 -6.53
N ARG A 581 9.11 14.14 -6.11
CA ARG A 581 8.72 15.54 -6.22
C ARG A 581 8.98 16.10 -7.61
N LEU A 582 8.06 16.92 -8.08
CA LEU A 582 8.20 17.68 -9.32
C LEU A 582 8.31 19.18 -8.99
N SER A 583 9.18 19.91 -9.70
CA SER A 583 9.38 21.36 -9.54
C SER A 583 8.71 22.21 -10.64
N GLY A 584 7.99 21.57 -11.56
CA GLY A 584 7.28 22.25 -12.65
C GLY A 584 6.94 21.32 -13.80
N PHE A 585 6.07 21.79 -14.70
CA PHE A 585 5.78 21.14 -15.97
C PHE A 585 6.67 21.73 -17.07
N ALA A 586 7.06 20.91 -18.04
CA ALA A 586 7.85 21.35 -19.19
C ALA A 586 7.02 22.16 -20.20
N TYR A 587 5.70 21.92 -20.24
CA TYR A 587 4.78 22.54 -21.18
C TYR A 587 3.54 23.05 -20.43
N PRO A 588 2.95 24.18 -20.88
CA PRO A 588 1.68 24.65 -20.36
C PRO A 588 0.53 23.88 -21.04
N ASN A 589 0.32 22.62 -20.64
CA ASN A 589 -0.76 21.81 -21.19
C ASN A 589 -2.12 22.42 -20.83
N ASP A 590 -3.01 22.60 -21.81
CA ASP A 590 -4.42 22.95 -21.56
C ASP A 590 -5.08 21.83 -20.74
N VAL A 591 -6.05 22.20 -19.88
CA VAL A 591 -6.75 21.28 -18.97
C VAL A 591 -8.26 21.46 -19.09
N ASP A 592 -8.94 20.37 -19.43
CA ASP A 592 -10.41 20.29 -19.34
C ASP A 592 -10.80 19.52 -18.08
N VAL A 593 -11.76 20.07 -17.32
CA VAL A 593 -12.23 19.54 -16.03
C VAL A 593 -13.71 19.21 -16.11
N PHE A 594 -14.02 17.93 -15.89
CA PHE A 594 -15.37 17.39 -15.78
C PHE A 594 -15.56 16.72 -14.42
N GLY A 595 -16.80 16.78 -13.91
CA GLY A 595 -17.16 16.19 -12.63
C GLY A 595 -16.30 16.70 -11.47
N ASN A 596 -16.04 15.84 -10.49
CA ASN A 596 -15.22 16.18 -9.31
C ASN A 596 -13.77 15.75 -9.52
N SER A 597 -12.95 16.66 -10.04
CA SER A 597 -11.56 16.38 -10.39
C SER A 597 -10.58 17.17 -9.53
N THR A 598 -9.35 16.67 -9.46
CA THR A 598 -8.31 17.20 -8.57
C THR A 598 -7.01 17.47 -9.34
N ILE A 599 -6.37 18.61 -9.08
CA ILE A 599 -4.95 18.81 -9.37
C ILE A 599 -4.23 18.78 -8.03
N ASP A 600 -3.67 17.63 -7.68
CA ASP A 600 -3.05 17.41 -6.38
C ASP A 600 -1.62 17.96 -6.37
N MET A 601 -1.42 19.01 -5.58
CA MET A 601 -0.12 19.63 -5.47
C MET A 601 0.68 19.12 -4.29
N THR A 602 0.20 18.16 -3.49
CA THR A 602 0.76 17.75 -2.18
C THR A 602 2.21 17.26 -2.25
N ALA A 603 2.64 16.69 -3.38
CA ALA A 603 4.01 16.21 -3.59
C ALA A 603 4.96 17.24 -4.22
N GLY A 604 4.44 18.35 -4.75
CA GLY A 604 5.25 19.40 -5.36
C GLY A 604 6.28 20.00 -4.40
N TYR A 605 7.40 20.51 -4.92
CA TYR A 605 8.28 21.40 -4.15
C TYR A 605 7.52 22.62 -3.60
N PRO A 606 7.83 23.10 -2.38
CA PRO A 606 7.18 24.28 -1.80
C PRO A 606 7.71 25.55 -2.49
N ASN A 607 6.95 26.65 -2.43
CA ASN A 607 7.31 27.94 -3.04
C ASN A 607 7.58 27.87 -4.56
N VAL A 608 6.91 26.94 -5.26
CA VAL A 608 6.99 26.77 -6.70
C VAL A 608 5.66 27.15 -7.34
N THR A 609 5.75 27.81 -8.51
CA THR A 609 4.63 28.01 -9.42
C THR A 609 4.60 26.89 -10.45
N TYR A 610 3.49 26.17 -10.50
CA TYR A 610 3.22 25.14 -11.50
C TYR A 610 2.33 25.73 -12.57
N THR A 611 2.88 25.87 -13.77
CA THR A 611 2.20 26.54 -14.88
C THR A 611 1.58 25.52 -15.82
N LEU A 612 0.29 25.64 -16.06
CA LEU A 612 -0.49 24.95 -17.07
C LEU A 612 -1.01 25.96 -18.11
N GLY A 613 -1.61 25.43 -19.17
CA GLY A 613 -2.25 26.21 -20.23
C GLY A 613 -3.61 26.74 -19.80
N ARG A 614 -4.59 26.64 -20.69
CA ARG A 614 -5.96 27.10 -20.45
C ARG A 614 -6.69 26.12 -19.56
N LEU A 615 -7.44 26.62 -18.59
CA LEU A 615 -8.45 25.83 -17.88
C LEU A 615 -9.80 25.92 -18.60
N THR A 616 -10.45 24.80 -18.86
CA THR A 616 -11.86 24.73 -19.28
C THR A 616 -12.65 23.95 -18.22
N MET A 617 -13.66 24.58 -17.63
CA MET A 617 -14.55 23.93 -16.66
C MET A 617 -15.86 23.52 -17.33
N ALA A 618 -16.31 22.29 -17.13
CA ALA A 618 -17.66 21.86 -17.51
C ALA A 618 -18.71 22.35 -16.50
N ASP A 619 -19.98 22.35 -16.91
CA ASP A 619 -21.10 22.62 -15.99
C ASP A 619 -21.17 21.56 -14.89
N GLY A 620 -21.36 22.01 -13.65
CA GLY A 620 -21.35 21.17 -12.45
C GLY A 620 -19.97 20.73 -11.98
N ALA A 621 -18.88 21.12 -12.66
CA ALA A 621 -17.55 20.64 -12.33
C ALA A 621 -16.96 21.26 -11.06
N THR A 622 -16.20 20.45 -10.32
CA THR A 622 -15.37 20.87 -9.20
C THR A 622 -13.90 20.67 -9.54
N LEU A 623 -13.08 21.70 -9.34
CA LEU A 623 -11.62 21.60 -9.32
C LEU A 623 -11.12 21.71 -7.87
N ALA A 624 -10.63 20.59 -7.33
CA ALA A 624 -9.91 20.59 -6.06
C ALA A 624 -8.41 20.77 -6.28
N VAL A 625 -7.76 21.57 -5.43
CA VAL A 625 -6.30 21.80 -5.48
C VAL A 625 -5.71 21.72 -4.06
N PRO A 626 -5.56 20.51 -3.50
CA PRO A 626 -4.93 20.31 -2.21
C PRO A 626 -3.41 20.58 -2.27
N GLY A 627 -2.78 20.73 -1.11
CA GLY A 627 -1.38 21.07 -0.98
C GLY A 627 -1.16 22.08 0.14
N MET A 628 -0.33 23.09 -0.10
CA MET A 628 -0.01 24.16 0.85
C MET A 628 -0.30 25.51 0.22
N THR A 629 -0.68 26.50 1.03
CA THR A 629 -0.95 27.89 0.57
C THR A 629 0.25 28.56 -0.11
N THR A 630 1.47 28.10 0.20
CA THR A 630 2.74 28.55 -0.41
C THR A 630 2.99 28.01 -1.81
N ARG A 631 2.15 27.10 -2.30
CA ARG A 631 2.24 26.56 -3.68
C ARG A 631 1.26 27.30 -4.57
N ILE A 632 1.66 27.55 -5.82
CA ILE A 632 0.86 28.28 -6.79
C ILE A 632 0.59 27.39 -8.00
N LEU A 633 -0.67 27.19 -8.35
CA LEU A 633 -1.09 26.64 -9.65
C LEU A 633 -1.51 27.81 -10.54
N GLU A 634 -0.93 27.93 -11.72
CA GLU A 634 -1.20 29.01 -12.66
C GLU A 634 -1.67 28.50 -14.03
N PHE A 635 -2.84 28.98 -14.47
CA PHE A 635 -3.36 28.79 -15.81
C PHE A 635 -3.00 30.00 -16.68
N SER A 636 -1.86 29.88 -17.36
CA SER A 636 -1.17 31.01 -17.99
C SER A 636 -1.89 31.61 -19.21
N THR A 637 -2.76 30.84 -19.87
CA THR A 637 -3.46 31.26 -21.09
C THR A 637 -4.97 31.51 -20.88
N GLY A 638 -5.39 31.57 -19.60
CA GLY A 638 -6.74 31.95 -19.17
C GLY A 638 -7.61 30.77 -18.76
N THR A 639 -8.88 31.09 -18.45
CA THR A 639 -9.88 30.14 -17.99
C THR A 639 -11.20 30.37 -18.72
N THR A 640 -11.83 29.30 -19.20
CA THR A 640 -13.17 29.31 -19.79
C THR A 640 -14.14 28.63 -18.83
N LEU A 641 -15.18 29.36 -18.42
CA LEU A 641 -16.24 28.88 -17.53
C LEU A 641 -17.56 28.69 -18.29
N PRO A 642 -18.43 27.74 -17.85
CA PRO A 642 -19.67 27.42 -18.55
C PRO A 642 -20.71 28.54 -18.37
N ALA A 643 -21.22 29.08 -19.48
CA ALA A 643 -22.24 30.14 -19.44
C ALA A 643 -23.55 29.63 -18.80
N GLY A 644 -24.04 30.33 -17.77
CA GLY A 644 -25.23 29.94 -17.01
C GLY A 644 -25.04 28.72 -16.09
N GLY A 645 -23.93 28.00 -16.22
CA GLY A 645 -23.64 26.80 -15.46
C GLY A 645 -23.11 27.06 -14.04
N SER A 646 -22.75 25.99 -13.34
CA SER A 646 -22.22 26.02 -11.98
C SER A 646 -20.81 25.45 -11.93
N VAL A 647 -19.90 26.09 -11.19
CA VAL A 647 -18.52 25.59 -10.99
C VAL A 647 -18.10 25.74 -9.53
N THR A 648 -17.23 24.83 -9.08
CA THR A 648 -16.63 24.89 -7.75
C THR A 648 -15.11 24.86 -7.80
N PHE A 649 -14.47 25.78 -7.07
CA PHE A 649 -13.04 25.74 -6.76
C PHE A 649 -12.85 25.41 -5.28
N ASN A 650 -12.14 24.33 -4.99
CA ASN A 650 -11.82 23.90 -3.63
C ASN A 650 -10.30 23.78 -3.46
N ASN A 651 -9.64 24.88 -3.14
CA ASN A 651 -8.17 24.95 -3.16
C ASN A 651 -7.59 25.30 -1.80
N VAL A 652 -6.52 24.60 -1.43
CA VAL A 652 -5.60 24.96 -0.33
C VAL A 652 -4.38 25.68 -0.91
N ALA A 653 -3.85 25.20 -2.04
CA ALA A 653 -2.86 25.94 -2.81
C ALA A 653 -3.47 27.20 -3.43
N THR A 654 -2.65 28.19 -3.72
CA THR A 654 -3.09 29.39 -4.45
C THR A 654 -3.34 29.02 -5.92
N VAL A 655 -4.49 29.40 -6.47
CA VAL A 655 -4.85 29.15 -7.86
C VAL A 655 -4.97 30.48 -8.62
N LYS A 656 -4.23 30.61 -9.72
CA LYS A 656 -4.30 31.74 -10.65
C LYS A 656 -4.97 31.30 -11.95
N LEU A 657 -6.12 31.86 -12.26
CA LEU A 657 -6.96 31.51 -13.42
C LEU A 657 -6.56 32.23 -14.72
N GLY A 658 -5.69 33.24 -14.65
CA GLY A 658 -5.43 34.15 -15.77
C GLY A 658 -6.70 34.93 -16.17
N ALA A 659 -6.84 35.26 -17.45
CA ALA A 659 -8.03 35.94 -17.97
C ALA A 659 -9.24 34.98 -18.01
N VAL A 660 -10.37 35.39 -17.44
CA VAL A 660 -11.58 34.55 -17.36
C VAL A 660 -12.59 34.94 -18.46
N THR A 661 -13.12 33.94 -19.17
CA THR A 661 -14.23 34.08 -20.12
C THR A 661 -15.43 33.23 -19.71
N GLY A 662 -16.62 33.64 -20.17
CA GLY A 662 -17.89 33.02 -19.77
C GLY A 662 -18.53 33.72 -18.57
N ALA A 663 -19.85 33.55 -18.43
CA ALA A 663 -20.64 34.11 -17.34
C ALA A 663 -21.37 32.98 -16.61
N VAL A 664 -20.86 32.56 -15.45
CA VAL A 664 -21.42 31.42 -14.72
C VAL A 664 -22.74 31.80 -14.04
N GLY A 665 -23.64 30.83 -13.91
CA GLY A 665 -24.77 30.93 -13.01
C GLY A 665 -24.31 30.91 -11.55
N ASN A 666 -23.55 29.89 -11.14
CA ASN A 666 -23.10 29.74 -9.76
C ASN A 666 -21.59 29.52 -9.67
N LEU A 667 -20.89 30.38 -8.92
CA LEU A 667 -19.50 30.18 -8.53
C LEU A 667 -19.43 29.77 -7.06
N THR A 668 -18.84 28.63 -6.76
CA THR A 668 -18.56 28.22 -5.37
C THR A 668 -17.05 28.21 -5.12
N LYS A 669 -16.61 28.89 -4.06
CA LYS A 669 -15.22 28.87 -3.58
C LYS A 669 -15.15 28.31 -2.16
N ARG A 670 -14.39 27.22 -2.02
CA ARG A 670 -14.10 26.53 -0.75
C ARG A 670 -12.59 26.36 -0.61
N GLY A 671 -12.15 25.91 0.57
CA GLY A 671 -10.73 25.77 0.90
C GLY A 671 -10.05 27.10 1.22
N VAL A 672 -8.97 27.04 2.00
CA VAL A 672 -8.31 28.22 2.60
C VAL A 672 -7.36 28.95 1.64
N GLY A 673 -7.08 28.41 0.46
CA GLY A 673 -6.17 29.01 -0.52
C GLY A 673 -6.80 30.17 -1.30
N ASP A 674 -5.97 31.01 -1.89
CA ASP A 674 -6.40 32.14 -2.71
C ASP A 674 -6.86 31.69 -4.10
N LEU A 675 -7.92 32.31 -4.62
CA LEU A 675 -8.31 32.20 -6.03
C LEU A 675 -8.15 33.56 -6.69
N GLN A 676 -7.28 33.63 -7.71
CA GLN A 676 -6.86 34.88 -8.35
C GLN A 676 -7.16 34.83 -9.85
N TRP A 677 -7.54 35.96 -10.45
CA TRP A 677 -7.74 36.08 -11.89
C TRP A 677 -7.42 37.49 -12.39
N THR A 678 -7.30 37.64 -13.71
CA THR A 678 -7.18 38.93 -14.38
C THR A 678 -8.43 39.25 -15.19
N GLY A 679 -8.74 40.54 -15.35
CA GLY A 679 -9.99 40.99 -15.94
C GLY A 679 -11.19 40.77 -15.03
N THR A 680 -12.38 40.72 -15.62
CA THR A 680 -13.65 40.63 -14.88
C THR A 680 -14.26 39.24 -15.00
N LEU A 681 -14.43 38.55 -13.86
CA LEU A 681 -15.20 37.32 -13.76
C LEU A 681 -16.70 37.66 -13.66
N SER A 682 -17.53 37.04 -14.48
CA SER A 682 -18.99 37.24 -14.44
C SER A 682 -19.68 36.05 -13.78
N ALA A 683 -20.50 36.30 -12.75
CA ALA A 683 -21.25 35.26 -12.04
C ALA A 683 -22.64 35.76 -11.60
N LYS A 684 -23.69 34.94 -11.69
CA LYS A 684 -25.00 35.31 -11.14
C LYS A 684 -24.99 35.17 -9.62
N ASN A 685 -24.54 34.04 -9.09
CA ASN A 685 -24.46 33.77 -7.67
C ASN A 685 -23.04 33.36 -7.26
N ILE A 686 -22.64 33.76 -6.07
CA ILE A 686 -21.36 33.41 -5.46
C ILE A 686 -21.62 32.78 -4.10
N THR A 687 -21.04 31.61 -3.85
CA THR A 687 -20.99 30.99 -2.53
C THR A 687 -19.54 30.86 -2.09
N TYR A 688 -19.21 31.43 -0.94
CA TYR A 688 -17.84 31.57 -0.46
C TYR A 688 -17.71 31.09 0.97
N ALA A 689 -16.64 30.38 1.31
CA ALA A 689 -16.46 29.85 2.67
C ALA A 689 -15.10 30.15 3.31
N ALA A 690 -14.03 30.27 2.50
CA ALA A 690 -12.67 30.48 3.01
C ALA A 690 -11.70 30.96 1.92
N GLY A 691 -10.58 31.54 2.35
CA GLY A 691 -9.47 32.01 1.51
C GLY A 691 -9.59 33.49 1.14
N ARG A 692 -9.04 33.86 -0.03
CA ARG A 692 -9.23 35.17 -0.68
C ARG A 692 -9.73 34.98 -2.11
N LEU A 693 -10.61 35.87 -2.54
CA LEU A 693 -10.98 36.08 -3.94
C LEU A 693 -10.26 37.33 -4.45
N SER A 694 -9.43 37.20 -5.48
CA SER A 694 -8.60 38.29 -5.99
C SER A 694 -8.78 38.53 -7.48
N GLY A 695 -9.63 39.49 -7.82
CA GLY A 695 -9.90 39.96 -9.16
C GLY A 695 -11.27 40.62 -9.23
N ASP A 696 -11.58 41.28 -10.34
CA ASP A 696 -12.84 41.99 -10.49
C ASP A 696 -13.99 41.02 -10.74
N ILE A 697 -15.14 41.29 -10.13
CA ILE A 697 -16.37 40.52 -10.26
C ILE A 697 -17.47 41.40 -10.82
N ARG A 698 -18.20 40.89 -11.81
CA ARG A 698 -19.48 41.44 -12.26
C ARG A 698 -20.60 40.45 -11.99
N LEU A 699 -21.54 40.87 -11.14
CA LEU A 699 -22.77 40.13 -10.94
C LEU A 699 -23.64 40.19 -12.19
N THR A 700 -24.39 39.13 -12.50
CA THR A 700 -25.20 39.05 -13.73
C THR A 700 -26.71 38.98 -13.48
N GLY A 701 -27.14 39.07 -12.23
CA GLY A 701 -28.55 39.17 -11.85
C GLY A 701 -29.23 40.42 -12.41
N THR A 702 -30.56 40.47 -12.22
CA THR A 702 -31.43 41.57 -12.63
C THR A 702 -32.35 41.95 -11.46
N SER A 703 -33.10 43.05 -11.58
CA SER A 703 -34.07 43.45 -10.54
C SER A 703 -35.19 42.42 -10.32
N GLY A 704 -35.59 41.66 -11.34
CA GLY A 704 -36.59 40.59 -11.23
C GLY A 704 -36.03 39.23 -10.78
N ASP A 705 -34.70 39.08 -10.82
CA ASP A 705 -34.00 37.84 -10.49
C ASP A 705 -32.60 38.20 -9.96
N PRO A 706 -32.52 38.68 -8.71
CA PRO A 706 -31.32 39.29 -8.15
C PRO A 706 -30.21 38.28 -7.89
N SER A 707 -28.97 38.75 -8.00
CA SER A 707 -27.78 37.97 -7.63
C SER A 707 -27.70 37.74 -6.13
N THR A 708 -27.13 36.60 -5.74
CA THR A 708 -26.82 36.29 -4.34
C THR A 708 -25.31 36.09 -4.12
N PHE A 709 -24.76 36.77 -3.13
CA PHE A 709 -23.40 36.61 -2.63
C PHE A 709 -23.46 36.06 -1.19
N SER A 710 -23.18 34.78 -1.04
CA SER A 710 -23.26 34.08 0.24
C SER A 710 -21.88 33.82 0.82
N TYR A 711 -21.70 34.11 2.10
CA TYR A 711 -20.56 33.67 2.90
C TYR A 711 -21.00 32.66 3.97
N ALA A 712 -20.42 31.46 3.93
CA ALA A 712 -20.65 30.41 4.92
C ALA A 712 -19.81 30.67 6.18
N ALA A 713 -20.37 30.42 7.37
CA ALA A 713 -19.69 30.62 8.63
C ALA A 713 -18.35 29.85 8.68
N GLY A 714 -17.28 30.55 9.03
CA GLY A 714 -15.91 29.99 9.03
C GLY A 714 -15.02 30.57 10.14
N PRO A 715 -13.84 29.97 10.36
CA PRO A 715 -12.91 30.40 11.41
C PRO A 715 -12.08 31.64 11.02
N ALA A 716 -12.06 32.03 9.74
CA ALA A 716 -11.23 33.11 9.22
C ALA A 716 -12.03 34.02 8.29
N THR A 717 -11.70 35.31 8.25
CA THR A 717 -12.35 36.30 7.38
C THR A 717 -12.21 35.92 5.90
N GLY A 718 -13.33 35.82 5.19
CA GLY A 718 -13.31 35.80 3.73
C GLY A 718 -13.05 37.19 3.18
N GLU A 719 -12.15 37.33 2.22
CA GLU A 719 -11.86 38.63 1.59
C GLU A 719 -12.07 38.62 0.07
N LEU A 720 -12.69 39.67 -0.47
CA LEU A 720 -12.69 40.01 -1.90
C LEU A 720 -11.84 41.28 -2.11
N THR A 721 -10.78 41.19 -2.91
CA THR A 721 -9.83 42.31 -3.09
C THR A 721 -10.09 43.16 -4.33
N GLY A 722 -10.73 42.61 -5.36
CA GLY A 722 -11.05 43.32 -6.60
C GLY A 722 -12.37 44.07 -6.56
N GLN A 723 -12.67 44.82 -7.62
CA GLN A 723 -13.93 45.56 -7.75
C GLN A 723 -15.12 44.61 -7.83
N LEU A 724 -16.20 44.93 -7.12
CA LEU A 724 -17.48 44.23 -7.23
C LEU A 724 -18.50 45.12 -7.95
N ASN A 725 -18.92 44.73 -9.14
CA ASN A 725 -19.98 45.39 -9.91
C ASN A 725 -21.30 44.66 -9.69
N LEU A 726 -22.27 45.33 -9.09
CA LEU A 726 -23.59 44.78 -8.75
C LEU A 726 -24.58 44.81 -9.91
N ASN A 727 -24.18 45.26 -11.11
CA ASN A 727 -24.98 45.24 -12.33
C ASN A 727 -26.39 45.85 -12.21
N ASN A 728 -26.46 47.07 -11.69
CA ASN A 728 -27.66 47.91 -11.63
C ASN A 728 -28.89 47.23 -11.00
N HIS A 729 -28.68 46.33 -10.04
CA HIS A 729 -29.74 45.76 -9.21
C HIS A 729 -29.31 45.67 -7.75
N VAL A 730 -30.27 45.37 -6.86
CA VAL A 730 -29.98 45.11 -5.44
C VAL A 730 -29.57 43.65 -5.29
N ALA A 731 -28.32 43.41 -4.91
CA ALA A 731 -27.79 42.06 -4.71
C ALA A 731 -27.97 41.61 -3.25
N ASN A 732 -28.34 40.34 -3.07
CA ASN A 732 -28.52 39.73 -1.76
C ASN A 732 -27.17 39.27 -1.20
N PHE A 733 -26.76 39.81 -0.07
CA PHE A 733 -25.60 39.33 0.69
C PHE A 733 -26.09 38.48 1.86
N VAL A 734 -25.75 37.20 1.85
CA VAL A 734 -26.09 36.26 2.94
C VAL A 734 -24.82 35.90 3.68
N VAL A 735 -24.49 36.65 4.73
CA VAL A 735 -23.25 36.50 5.51
C VAL A 735 -23.58 35.83 6.83
N ASN A 736 -23.20 34.56 6.97
CA ASN A 736 -23.43 33.81 8.20
C ASN A 736 -22.32 34.07 9.22
N ARG A 737 -22.69 34.19 10.50
CA ARG A 737 -21.75 34.47 11.59
C ARG A 737 -20.75 33.31 11.79
N GLY A 738 -19.46 33.61 11.62
CA GLY A 738 -18.34 32.74 11.95
C GLY A 738 -17.61 33.16 13.23
N ALA A 739 -16.43 32.58 13.46
CA ALA A 739 -15.59 32.88 14.63
C ALA A 739 -14.67 34.10 14.41
N ALA A 740 -14.53 34.56 13.16
CA ALA A 740 -13.70 35.70 12.82
C ALA A 740 -14.29 37.03 13.30
N ALA A 741 -13.44 38.05 13.52
CA ALA A 741 -13.88 39.40 13.90
C ALA A 741 -14.72 40.07 12.81
N VAL A 742 -14.42 39.76 11.55
CA VAL A 742 -15.21 40.11 10.35
C VAL A 742 -15.41 38.82 9.57
N ASP A 743 -16.64 38.54 9.14
CA ASP A 743 -16.93 37.30 8.40
C ASP A 743 -16.58 37.45 6.92
N LEU A 744 -17.05 38.53 6.30
CA LEU A 744 -16.75 38.87 4.90
C LEU A 744 -16.26 40.30 4.80
N ARG A 745 -15.09 40.51 4.18
CA ARG A 745 -14.51 41.82 3.89
C ARG A 745 -14.48 42.08 2.38
N LEU A 746 -15.06 43.20 1.96
CA LEU A 746 -14.95 43.74 0.60
C LEU A 746 -13.91 44.86 0.60
N SER A 747 -12.67 44.53 0.20
CA SER A 747 -11.55 45.46 0.15
C SER A 747 -11.54 46.29 -1.14
N GLY A 748 -11.99 45.72 -2.26
CA GLY A 748 -12.18 46.46 -3.51
C GLY A 748 -13.48 47.27 -3.51
N LYS A 749 -13.57 48.27 -4.39
CA LYS A 749 -14.76 49.12 -4.48
C LYS A 749 -15.98 48.35 -4.97
N VAL A 750 -17.14 48.63 -4.38
CA VAL A 750 -18.44 48.13 -4.81
C VAL A 750 -19.10 49.18 -5.71
N THR A 751 -19.64 48.77 -6.86
CA THR A 751 -20.15 49.69 -7.89
C THR A 751 -21.51 49.25 -8.46
N ASN A 752 -22.29 50.19 -9.00
CA ASN A 752 -23.45 49.93 -9.86
C ASN A 752 -24.53 49.00 -9.27
N GLY A 753 -25.32 49.44 -8.29
CA GLY A 753 -26.45 48.66 -7.76
C GLY A 753 -26.77 49.00 -6.32
N GLY A 754 -27.20 48.02 -5.53
CA GLY A 754 -27.46 48.15 -4.09
C GLY A 754 -27.21 46.85 -3.32
N ILE A 755 -27.10 46.93 -2.00
CA ILE A 755 -26.77 45.80 -1.11
C ILE A 755 -27.98 45.45 -0.25
N ALA A 756 -28.36 44.17 -0.18
CA ALA A 756 -29.33 43.66 0.80
C ALA A 756 -28.65 42.60 1.68
N LEU A 757 -28.21 42.97 2.88
CA LEU A 757 -27.48 42.09 3.81
C LEU A 757 -28.42 41.29 4.72
N SER A 758 -28.10 40.01 4.94
CA SER A 758 -28.77 39.08 5.86
C SER A 758 -27.79 38.02 6.38
N GLY A 759 -28.24 37.08 7.24
CA GLY A 759 -27.46 35.92 7.69
C GLY A 759 -26.87 36.02 9.11
N GLY A 760 -26.95 37.19 9.76
CA GLY A 760 -26.53 37.37 11.16
C GLY A 760 -25.02 37.56 11.37
N GLY A 761 -24.23 37.58 10.30
CA GLY A 761 -22.78 37.82 10.32
C GLY A 761 -22.38 39.27 10.07
N ILE A 762 -21.07 39.50 9.97
CA ILE A 762 -20.42 40.81 9.83
C ILE A 762 -19.85 40.97 8.43
N LEU A 763 -20.42 41.90 7.66
CA LEU A 763 -19.92 42.35 6.36
C LEU A 763 -19.15 43.66 6.52
N GLU A 764 -17.88 43.71 6.14
CA GLU A 764 -17.07 44.94 6.11
C GLU A 764 -16.98 45.52 4.69
N LEU A 765 -17.33 46.80 4.54
CA LEU A 765 -16.99 47.61 3.36
C LEU A 765 -15.74 48.45 3.68
N ALA A 766 -14.60 48.06 3.10
CA ALA A 766 -13.32 48.66 3.42
C ALA A 766 -12.83 49.71 2.41
N SER A 767 -13.40 49.73 1.20
CA SER A 767 -13.02 50.72 0.18
C SER A 767 -13.62 52.11 0.47
N SER A 768 -12.82 53.16 0.33
CA SER A 768 -13.27 54.56 0.36
C SER A 768 -13.89 55.03 -0.96
N GLU A 769 -13.98 54.17 -1.97
CA GLU A 769 -14.41 54.52 -3.34
C GLU A 769 -15.69 53.77 -3.77
N ASN A 770 -16.52 53.34 -2.83
CA ASN A 770 -17.77 52.66 -3.14
C ASN A 770 -18.73 53.60 -3.89
N ASP A 771 -19.24 53.14 -5.05
CA ASP A 771 -20.05 53.93 -5.99
C ASP A 771 -21.27 53.13 -6.48
N TYR A 772 -22.17 52.82 -5.54
CA TYR A 772 -23.45 52.17 -5.79
C TYR A 772 -24.59 53.04 -5.26
N ALA A 773 -25.73 53.09 -5.97
CA ALA A 773 -26.75 54.13 -5.78
C ALA A 773 -28.17 53.61 -5.50
N LEU A 774 -28.42 52.29 -5.55
CA LEU A 774 -29.74 51.71 -5.27
C LEU A 774 -29.99 51.42 -3.78
N GLY A 775 -29.03 51.81 -2.92
CA GLY A 775 -29.15 51.78 -1.47
C GLY A 775 -28.61 50.53 -0.78
N THR A 776 -28.62 50.56 0.55
CA THR A 776 -28.16 49.46 1.41
C THR A 776 -29.19 49.10 2.46
N THR A 777 -29.72 47.88 2.40
CA THR A 777 -30.64 47.34 3.41
C THR A 777 -29.91 46.29 4.26
N VAL A 778 -30.07 46.35 5.58
CA VAL A 778 -29.57 45.31 6.51
C VAL A 778 -30.77 44.66 7.19
N VAL A 779 -30.93 43.35 6.99
CA VAL A 779 -32.09 42.56 7.43
C VAL A 779 -31.64 41.42 8.36
N GLY A 780 -32.44 41.14 9.38
CA GLY A 780 -32.25 40.02 10.32
C GLY A 780 -31.59 40.41 11.64
N THR A 781 -31.96 39.71 12.71
CA THR A 781 -31.34 39.85 14.04
C THR A 781 -29.85 39.53 13.96
N ASN A 782 -29.01 40.47 14.39
CA ASN A 782 -27.55 40.39 14.51
C ASN A 782 -26.72 40.52 13.20
N SER A 783 -27.34 40.78 12.04
CA SER A 783 -26.57 41.14 10.83
C SER A 783 -25.89 42.51 11.03
N THR A 784 -24.59 42.59 10.79
CA THR A 784 -23.81 43.81 11.01
C THR A 784 -23.10 44.25 9.73
N LEU A 785 -23.28 45.51 9.35
CA LEU A 785 -22.48 46.18 8.32
C LEU A 785 -21.41 47.03 9.01
N LEU A 786 -20.14 46.66 8.87
CA LEU A 786 -19.00 47.41 9.35
C LEU A 786 -18.45 48.31 8.24
N LEU A 787 -18.21 49.58 8.55
CA LEU A 787 -17.66 50.56 7.62
C LEU A 787 -16.27 51.00 8.09
N THR A 788 -15.25 50.56 7.38
CA THR A 788 -13.89 51.13 7.48
C THR A 788 -13.58 52.03 6.28
N GLY A 789 -14.35 51.90 5.19
CA GLY A 789 -14.41 52.81 4.05
C GLY A 789 -15.69 53.66 4.01
N GLN A 790 -16.15 54.00 2.80
CA GLN A 790 -17.36 54.82 2.58
C GLN A 790 -18.56 53.98 2.14
N LEU A 791 -19.79 54.44 2.43
CA LEU A 791 -21.02 53.87 1.87
C LEU A 791 -21.22 54.35 0.42
N GLY A 792 -22.08 53.68 -0.35
CA GLY A 792 -22.57 54.20 -1.63
C GLY A 792 -23.48 55.43 -1.46
N SER A 793 -23.80 56.10 -2.56
CA SER A 793 -24.59 57.35 -2.59
C SER A 793 -26.12 57.14 -2.51
N GLY A 794 -26.58 55.88 -2.48
CA GLY A 794 -27.99 55.50 -2.42
C GLY A 794 -28.60 55.51 -1.01
N PRO A 795 -29.94 55.30 -0.91
CA PRO A 795 -30.69 55.36 0.34
C PRO A 795 -30.40 54.23 1.34
#